data_AF-A0A7X8ZGU4-F1
#
_entry.id   AF-A0A7X8ZGU4-F1
#
_cell.length_a   1.000
_cell.length_b   1.000
_cell.length_c   1.000
_cell.angle_alpha   90.00
_cell.angle_beta   90.00
_cell.angle_gamma   90.00
#
_symmetry.space_group_name_H-M   'P 1'
#
loop_
_entity.id
_entity.type
_entity.pdbx_description
1 polymer ?
#
loop_
_entity_poly.entity_id
_entity_poly.type
_entity_poly.pdbx_seq_one_letter_code
_entity_poly.pdbx_strand_id
1 'polypeptide(L)'
;MKKALFFCLALSLFCTLPGLGGSVELSAEGKTKITVVCWGIPDATRTDTANRAEYAVFEAFLKRFPDIFEKKYRAKYEANPDKYGNFSWRQEDLEVEFKSYSGITVEGMSQDTGPLMAIAGGVSPDVLLVNFRQSDTYIQEGFLYPLDKPEDGYFSNMKQEEFDFMVHPKILPVMKRKKIGEKTAHIWSIPRRGLLSRVMLYRKDLLNKAGIPYPDNDWTWEDFFAYCKQLNDPGRGVYGVALGKGQSESWFWVPFLWSAGGEVMEEDAATDTWRAVFDSPEAVTALDFYLRLTTERWLDRNNVTRYGYAIKETDKAEKWELGQVGFMPAYLNERMFSTINPDLVGIAPVPLGYADEDGVRHRGNEINCSMQAIFAGCDNPVVRDAAWEYLRFLPGREATAIYVEKMVEGGLGNFVNPKLLREFGYDDLVRLAPPGWEEAFNISIESGKPEPYGRNCQLVYVEMTQPMQAAENLALARENPKIPLYGAEEYEKAEAYLNVSLADLQAQGASEEELQAWQEAHEAMAKRRAMLHNLLSNAVASTNEKMLGLLTPMQQLIRRLSAIFMLVCIVVAFSLVFRRIFKAFMPPKVVGQEQVTWGFRKYKWAYIILMPALLSILLWKYIPLVMGSVMAFQDFKILGESKWVWLDNFGNVLWDPEWWETVYNSLKYCFLTVTLTFLPPVILAVFLQEIPYGRIFFRTVFYLPAVITGLVVIYLWRSFYEPSEFGVLKAVLMKVPAIGIIGVALLLFM
;
A
#
# COMPACT_ATOMS: atom_id res chain seq x y z
N MET A 1 4.14 -21.09 49.20
CA MET A 1 3.01 -21.08 48.25
C MET A 1 2.20 -19.77 48.27
N LYS A 2 1.77 -19.21 49.41
CA LYS A 2 0.98 -17.96 49.45
C LYS A 2 1.69 -16.67 48.97
N LYS A 3 3.03 -16.62 48.96
CA LYS A 3 3.81 -15.45 48.47
C LYS A 3 4.12 -15.47 46.97
N ALA A 4 4.07 -16.64 46.32
CA ALA A 4 4.19 -16.75 44.85
C ALA A 4 2.88 -16.33 44.16
N LEU A 5 1.73 -16.60 44.80
CA LEU A 5 0.42 -16.18 44.33
C LEU A 5 0.29 -14.65 44.29
N PHE A 6 0.87 -13.94 45.27
CA PHE A 6 0.83 -12.48 45.33
C PHE A 6 1.69 -11.79 44.26
N PHE A 7 2.77 -12.45 43.80
CA PHE A 7 3.62 -11.93 42.73
C PHE A 7 3.00 -12.14 41.34
N CYS A 8 2.24 -13.22 41.14
CA CYS A 8 1.42 -13.41 39.94
C CYS A 8 0.19 -12.47 39.91
N LEU A 9 -0.38 -12.14 41.08
CA LEU A 9 -1.46 -11.16 41.21
C LEU A 9 -1.00 -9.71 40.93
N ALA A 10 0.27 -9.38 41.23
CA ALA A 10 0.82 -8.05 40.92
C ALA A 10 1.18 -7.86 39.43
N LEU A 11 1.54 -8.95 38.72
CA LEU A 11 1.75 -8.91 37.26
C LEU A 11 0.42 -8.84 36.49
N SER A 12 -0.66 -9.44 37.01
CA SER A 12 -1.99 -9.32 36.40
C SER A 12 -2.61 -7.93 36.56
N LEU A 13 -2.13 -7.11 37.48
CA LEU A 13 -2.50 -5.68 37.61
C LEU A 13 -1.82 -4.77 36.58
N PHE A 14 -0.75 -5.23 35.92
CA PHE A 14 -0.07 -4.50 34.82
C PHE A 14 -0.30 -5.12 33.44
N CYS A 15 -0.94 -6.29 33.36
CA CYS A 15 -1.67 -6.67 32.18
C CYS A 15 -2.94 -5.82 32.14
N THR A 16 -2.88 -4.63 31.56
CA THR A 16 -4.04 -4.18 30.79
C THR A 16 -4.40 -5.37 29.91
N LEU A 17 -5.56 -6.00 30.16
CA LEU A 17 -6.11 -6.98 29.21
C LEU A 17 -5.95 -6.31 27.84
N PRO A 18 -5.13 -6.87 26.93
CA PRO A 18 -4.97 -6.29 25.60
C PRO A 18 -6.39 -6.05 25.10
N GLY A 19 -6.70 -4.82 24.69
CA GLY A 19 -8.07 -4.41 24.36
C GLY A 19 -8.70 -5.50 23.52
N LEU A 20 -9.53 -6.30 24.18
CA LEU A 20 -9.98 -7.58 23.63
C LEU A 20 -10.75 -7.25 22.36
N GLY A 21 -10.73 -8.16 21.39
CA GLY A 21 -11.63 -8.10 20.24
C GLY A 21 -13.09 -8.05 20.70
N GLY A 22 -14.02 -8.36 19.80
CA GLY A 22 -15.43 -8.31 20.15
C GLY A 22 -15.78 -9.18 21.36
N SER A 23 -16.78 -8.73 22.11
CA SER A 23 -17.19 -9.36 23.37
C SER A 23 -18.71 -9.47 23.47
N VAL A 24 -19.17 -10.36 24.33
CA VAL A 24 -20.57 -10.44 24.76
C VAL A 24 -20.59 -10.34 26.28
N GLU A 25 -21.27 -9.33 26.79
CA GLU A 25 -21.33 -9.03 28.23
C GLU A 25 -22.71 -8.49 28.62
N LEU A 26 -23.00 -8.45 29.91
CA LEU A 26 -24.18 -7.75 30.42
C LEU A 26 -23.84 -6.27 30.57
N SER A 27 -24.67 -5.39 30.01
CA SER A 27 -24.54 -3.95 30.21
C SER A 27 -24.85 -3.57 31.66
N ALA A 28 -24.55 -2.33 32.04
CA ALA A 28 -24.88 -1.81 33.37
C ALA A 28 -26.40 -1.86 33.68
N GLU A 29 -27.24 -1.90 32.63
CA GLU A 29 -28.70 -2.01 32.72
C GLU A 29 -29.19 -3.47 32.73
N GLY A 30 -28.28 -4.46 32.66
CA GLY A 30 -28.60 -5.88 32.65
C GLY A 30 -29.00 -6.45 31.29
N LYS A 31 -28.82 -5.69 30.20
CA LYS A 31 -29.08 -6.13 28.82
C LYS A 31 -27.88 -6.88 28.25
N THR A 32 -28.13 -7.75 27.27
CA THR A 32 -27.09 -8.46 26.53
C THR A 32 -26.44 -7.51 25.53
N LYS A 33 -25.18 -7.13 25.79
CA LYS A 33 -24.41 -6.24 24.94
C LYS A 33 -23.40 -7.01 24.10
N ILE A 34 -23.51 -6.88 22.78
CA ILE A 34 -22.57 -7.44 21.80
C ILE A 34 -21.66 -6.33 21.29
N THR A 35 -20.36 -6.43 21.53
CA THR A 35 -19.36 -5.49 21.00
C THR A 35 -18.66 -6.13 19.80
N VAL A 36 -18.58 -5.41 18.68
CA VAL A 36 -17.80 -5.81 17.48
C VAL A 36 -16.78 -4.72 17.16
N VAL A 37 -15.54 -5.10 16.97
CA VAL A 37 -14.45 -4.20 16.60
C VAL A 37 -14.23 -4.28 15.10
N CYS A 38 -14.38 -3.15 14.40
CA CYS A 38 -14.17 -3.05 12.96
C CYS A 38 -12.95 -2.20 12.65
N TRP A 39 -12.28 -2.49 11.52
CA TRP A 39 -11.18 -1.66 11.02
C TRP A 39 -11.54 -0.17 10.96
N GLY A 40 -12.76 0.15 10.52
CA GLY A 40 -13.30 1.50 10.56
C GLY A 40 -14.82 1.53 10.36
N ILE A 41 -15.46 2.48 11.05
CA ILE A 41 -16.90 2.78 10.97
C ILE A 41 -17.12 4.23 10.50
N PRO A 42 -18.30 4.56 9.93
CA PRO A 42 -18.61 5.93 9.55
C PRO A 42 -18.58 6.89 10.74
N ASP A 43 -18.05 8.11 10.54
CA ASP A 43 -17.87 9.10 11.60
C ASP A 43 -19.08 10.03 11.70
N ALA A 44 -19.81 9.99 12.81
CA ALA A 44 -21.00 10.82 13.02
C ALA A 44 -20.72 12.34 13.00
N THR A 45 -19.48 12.76 13.26
CA THR A 45 -19.11 14.18 13.34
C THR A 45 -18.83 14.82 11.97
N ARG A 46 -18.62 14.00 10.94
CA ARG A 46 -18.35 14.46 9.58
C ARG A 46 -19.64 14.81 8.84
N THR A 47 -19.68 16.03 8.32
CA THR A 47 -20.88 16.63 7.73
C THR A 47 -20.99 16.47 6.21
N ASP A 48 -19.97 15.93 5.54
CA ASP A 48 -20.03 15.70 4.10
C ASP A 48 -21.11 14.67 3.72
N THR A 49 -21.80 14.91 2.60
CA THR A 49 -22.97 14.12 2.18
C THR A 49 -22.66 12.63 2.06
N ALA A 50 -21.50 12.26 1.50
CA ALA A 50 -21.10 10.87 1.35
C ALA A 50 -20.95 10.17 2.71
N ASN A 51 -20.26 10.80 3.68
CA ASN A 51 -20.15 10.27 5.03
C ASN A 51 -21.50 10.20 5.75
N ARG A 52 -22.37 11.21 5.60
CA ARG A 52 -23.73 11.18 6.17
C ARG A 52 -24.56 10.02 5.61
N ALA A 53 -24.43 9.74 4.32
CA ALA A 53 -25.09 8.59 3.68
C ALA A 53 -24.55 7.26 4.24
N GLU A 54 -23.23 7.12 4.41
CA GLU A 54 -22.64 5.93 5.05
C GLU A 54 -23.09 5.77 6.51
N TYR A 55 -23.14 6.87 7.27
CA TYR A 55 -23.61 6.86 8.65
C TYR A 55 -25.09 6.51 8.74
N ALA A 56 -25.93 6.98 7.81
CA ALA A 56 -27.35 6.61 7.77
C ALA A 56 -27.57 5.12 7.49
N VAL A 57 -26.76 4.52 6.61
CA VAL A 57 -26.74 3.06 6.39
C VAL A 57 -26.37 2.33 7.68
N PHE A 58 -25.31 2.78 8.35
CA PHE A 58 -24.86 2.20 9.61
C PHE A 58 -25.91 2.35 10.73
N GLU A 59 -26.56 3.50 10.86
CA GLU A 59 -27.64 3.73 11.82
C GLU A 59 -28.85 2.83 11.53
N ALA A 60 -29.20 2.66 10.26
CA ALA A 60 -30.28 1.75 9.86
C ALA A 60 -29.97 0.29 10.20
N PHE A 61 -28.73 -0.14 10.03
CA PHE A 61 -28.27 -1.44 10.48
C PHE A 61 -28.42 -1.60 11.99
N LEU A 62 -27.92 -0.65 12.79
CA LEU A 62 -28.02 -0.69 14.26
C LEU A 62 -29.47 -0.78 14.75
N LYS A 63 -30.41 -0.06 14.11
CA LYS A 63 -31.84 -0.13 14.43
C LYS A 63 -32.46 -1.50 14.17
N ARG A 64 -31.97 -2.21 13.15
CA ARG A 64 -32.50 -3.52 12.72
C ARG A 64 -31.83 -4.69 13.42
N PHE A 65 -30.61 -4.49 13.90
CA PHE A 65 -29.79 -5.55 14.47
C PHE A 65 -30.52 -6.40 15.53
N PRO A 66 -31.22 -5.82 16.52
CA PRO A 66 -31.91 -6.63 17.54
C PRO A 66 -33.00 -7.54 16.97
N ASP A 67 -33.76 -7.08 15.96
CA ASP A 67 -34.81 -7.87 15.30
C ASP A 67 -34.22 -9.00 14.44
N ILE A 68 -33.13 -8.71 13.71
CA ILE A 68 -32.37 -9.71 12.95
C ILE A 68 -31.86 -10.81 13.89
N PHE A 69 -31.27 -10.41 15.01
CA PHE A 69 -30.69 -11.35 15.98
C PHE A 69 -31.74 -12.24 16.63
N GLU A 70 -32.86 -11.66 17.08
CA GLU A 70 -33.95 -12.44 17.65
C GLU A 70 -34.53 -13.43 16.64
N LYS A 71 -34.85 -12.99 15.41
CA LYS A 71 -35.49 -13.87 14.42
C LYS A 71 -34.59 -14.99 13.90
N LYS A 72 -33.30 -14.69 13.69
CA LYS A 72 -32.39 -15.62 13.01
C LYS A 72 -31.59 -16.49 13.98
N TYR A 73 -31.22 -15.98 15.15
CA TYR A 73 -30.23 -16.62 16.02
C TYR A 73 -30.78 -17.09 17.38
N ARG A 74 -31.82 -16.46 17.93
CA ARG A 74 -32.37 -16.78 19.27
C ARG A 74 -32.62 -18.27 19.49
N ALA A 75 -33.39 -18.91 18.60
CA ALA A 75 -33.72 -20.33 18.75
C ALA A 75 -32.48 -21.24 18.74
N LYS A 76 -31.48 -20.92 17.91
CA LYS A 76 -30.19 -21.62 17.83
C LYS A 76 -29.36 -21.44 19.11
N TYR A 77 -29.38 -20.24 19.68
CA TYR A 77 -28.59 -19.87 20.84
C TYR A 77 -29.19 -20.40 22.14
N GLU A 78 -30.50 -20.26 22.33
CA GLU A 78 -31.23 -20.81 23.49
C GLU A 78 -31.15 -22.35 23.55
N ALA A 79 -31.07 -23.02 22.39
CA ALA A 79 -30.88 -24.47 22.34
C ALA A 79 -29.46 -24.93 22.73
N ASN A 80 -28.46 -24.05 22.69
CA ASN A 80 -27.04 -24.40 22.92
C ASN A 80 -26.34 -23.37 23.82
N PRO A 81 -26.78 -23.19 25.09
CA PRO A 81 -26.24 -22.17 25.99
C PRO A 81 -24.74 -22.36 26.30
N ASP A 82 -24.23 -23.60 26.23
CA ASP A 82 -22.79 -23.87 26.43
C ASP A 82 -21.91 -23.23 25.35
N LYS A 83 -22.44 -23.02 24.13
CA LYS A 83 -21.70 -22.45 23.00
C LYS A 83 -21.90 -20.94 22.87
N TYR A 84 -23.11 -20.44 23.11
CA TYR A 84 -23.47 -19.04 22.87
C TYR A 84 -23.60 -18.21 24.16
N GLY A 85 -23.56 -18.84 25.32
CA GLY A 85 -23.75 -18.21 26.62
C GLY A 85 -25.22 -18.17 27.04
N ASN A 86 -25.43 -17.99 28.35
CA ASN A 86 -26.76 -17.92 28.95
C ASN A 86 -27.22 -16.45 29.09
N PHE A 87 -27.57 -15.85 27.96
CA PHE A 87 -28.03 -14.46 27.86
C PHE A 87 -29.49 -14.39 27.36
N SER A 88 -30.14 -13.24 27.51
CA SER A 88 -31.42 -12.99 26.83
C SER A 88 -31.13 -12.53 25.40
N TRP A 89 -31.71 -13.22 24.42
CA TRP A 89 -31.57 -12.93 22.98
C TRP A 89 -32.83 -12.31 22.38
N ARG A 90 -33.66 -11.69 23.24
CA ARG A 90 -34.86 -10.96 22.81
C ARG A 90 -34.48 -9.57 22.35
N GLN A 91 -35.21 -9.03 21.38
CA GLN A 91 -34.98 -7.70 20.80
C GLN A 91 -34.93 -6.60 21.88
N GLU A 92 -35.78 -6.70 22.90
CA GLU A 92 -35.88 -5.75 24.02
C GLU A 92 -34.67 -5.76 24.98
N ASP A 93 -33.92 -6.87 24.99
CA ASP A 93 -32.79 -7.11 25.88
C ASP A 93 -31.44 -7.06 25.15
N LEU A 94 -31.42 -6.75 23.84
CA LEU A 94 -30.21 -6.76 23.01
C LEU A 94 -29.69 -5.35 22.75
N GLU A 95 -28.41 -5.15 23.02
CA GLU A 95 -27.64 -3.96 22.66
C GLU A 95 -26.46 -4.37 21.79
N VAL A 96 -26.14 -3.56 20.78
CA VAL A 96 -24.97 -3.79 19.93
C VAL A 96 -24.11 -2.53 19.86
N GLU A 97 -22.80 -2.71 19.98
CA GLU A 97 -21.82 -1.64 19.91
C GLU A 97 -20.75 -2.01 18.88
N PHE A 98 -20.62 -1.19 17.84
CA PHE A 98 -19.53 -1.31 16.87
C PHE A 98 -18.47 -0.25 17.17
N LYS A 99 -17.22 -0.68 17.34
CA LYS A 99 -16.09 0.20 17.64
C LYS A 99 -15.14 0.26 16.47
N SER A 100 -14.62 1.47 16.20
CA SER A 100 -13.46 1.60 15.31
C SER A 100 -12.22 1.08 16.02
N TYR A 101 -11.39 0.33 15.31
CA TYR A 101 -10.05 -0.02 15.75
C TYR A 101 -9.21 1.25 16.03
N SER A 102 -8.46 1.24 17.12
CA SER A 102 -7.55 2.33 17.52
C SER A 102 -6.14 1.78 17.76
N GLY A 103 -5.49 1.41 16.66
CA GLY A 103 -4.11 0.92 16.67
C GLY A 103 -3.05 2.01 16.49
N ILE A 104 -1.79 1.63 16.72
CA ILE A 104 -0.64 2.44 16.35
C ILE A 104 -0.59 2.55 14.83
N THR A 105 -0.67 3.78 14.32
CA THR A 105 -0.38 4.10 12.92
C THR A 105 1.04 4.67 12.83
N VAL A 106 1.81 4.16 11.88
CA VAL A 106 3.14 4.71 11.55
C VAL A 106 3.00 5.44 10.22
N GLU A 107 3.45 6.70 10.17
CA GLU A 107 3.42 7.50 8.94
C GLU A 107 4.27 6.83 7.85
N GLY A 108 3.77 6.85 6.61
CA GLY A 108 4.46 6.27 5.45
C GLY A 108 4.29 4.75 5.26
N MET A 109 3.55 4.06 6.13
CA MET A 109 3.21 2.65 5.90
C MET A 109 2.17 2.48 4.79
N SER A 110 2.28 1.39 4.04
CA SER A 110 1.21 0.95 3.16
C SER A 110 -0.07 0.68 3.96
N GLN A 111 -1.24 0.87 3.33
CA GLN A 111 -2.56 0.69 3.96
C GLN A 111 -2.74 -0.68 4.65
N ASP A 112 -1.98 -1.65 4.15
CA ASP A 112 -2.02 -3.05 4.52
C ASP A 112 -1.17 -3.41 5.76
N THR A 113 -0.24 -2.55 6.16
CA THR A 113 0.68 -2.83 7.27
C THR A 113 -0.03 -2.72 8.63
N GLY A 114 -1.01 -1.82 8.73
CA GLY A 114 -1.79 -1.60 9.95
C GLY A 114 -2.53 -2.85 10.45
N PRO A 115 -3.34 -3.52 9.61
CA PRO A 115 -4.04 -4.75 10.00
C PRO A 115 -3.08 -5.88 10.42
N LEU A 116 -1.99 -6.08 9.68
CA LEU A 116 -0.98 -7.10 10.01
C LEU A 116 -0.31 -6.83 11.37
N MET A 117 0.02 -5.57 11.67
CA MET A 117 0.53 -5.18 12.99
C MET A 117 -0.49 -5.41 14.10
N ALA A 118 -1.78 -5.14 13.85
CA ALA A 118 -2.85 -5.38 14.81
C ALA A 118 -2.96 -6.88 15.15
N ILE A 119 -2.92 -7.73 14.12
CA ILE A 119 -2.94 -9.19 14.27
C ILE A 119 -1.71 -9.68 15.04
N ALA A 120 -0.51 -9.23 14.66
CA ALA A 120 0.73 -9.57 15.36
C ALA A 120 0.76 -9.09 16.83
N GLY A 121 0.15 -7.93 17.10
CA GLY A 121 0.03 -7.37 18.44
C GLY A 121 -1.05 -8.00 19.31
N GLY A 122 -1.85 -8.94 18.77
CA GLY A 122 -2.96 -9.57 19.50
C GLY A 122 -4.13 -8.63 19.79
N VAL A 123 -4.25 -7.53 19.03
CA VAL A 123 -5.30 -6.51 19.15
C VAL A 123 -6.07 -6.35 17.82
N SER A 124 -6.18 -7.45 17.07
CA SER A 124 -6.85 -7.45 15.76
C SER A 124 -8.31 -7.00 15.89
N PRO A 125 -8.85 -6.23 14.92
CA PRO A 125 -10.29 -6.09 14.78
C PRO A 125 -10.94 -7.42 14.38
N ASP A 126 -12.23 -7.58 14.69
CA ASP A 126 -13.04 -8.73 14.29
C ASP A 126 -13.39 -8.66 12.80
N VAL A 127 -13.60 -7.45 12.29
CA VAL A 127 -13.83 -7.18 10.86
C VAL A 127 -12.60 -6.53 10.25
N LEU A 128 -11.96 -7.26 9.33
CA LEU A 128 -10.80 -6.83 8.58
C LEU A 128 -11.20 -6.19 7.24
N LEU A 129 -10.45 -5.18 6.82
CA LEU A 129 -10.42 -4.74 5.43
C LEU A 129 -9.38 -5.58 4.69
N VAL A 130 -9.74 -6.13 3.53
CA VAL A 130 -8.86 -6.98 2.72
C VAL A 130 -8.65 -6.33 1.35
N ASN A 131 -7.39 -6.07 1.00
CA ASN A 131 -7.03 -5.61 -0.34
C ASN A 131 -6.88 -6.84 -1.28
N PHE A 132 -7.18 -6.68 -2.58
CA PHE A 132 -7.09 -7.78 -3.55
C PHE A 132 -5.69 -8.42 -3.58
N ARG A 133 -4.64 -7.59 -3.55
CA ARG A 133 -3.23 -8.05 -3.57
C ARG A 133 -2.83 -8.89 -2.38
N GLN A 134 -3.43 -8.62 -1.22
CA GLN A 134 -3.12 -9.30 0.03
C GLN A 134 -4.08 -10.43 0.38
N SER A 135 -5.19 -10.54 -0.35
CA SER A 135 -6.23 -11.54 -0.11
C SER A 135 -5.65 -12.95 0.06
N ASP A 136 -4.75 -13.36 -0.83
CA ASP A 136 -4.11 -14.68 -0.75
C ASP A 136 -3.29 -14.84 0.52
N THR A 137 -2.41 -13.89 0.82
CA THR A 137 -1.56 -13.94 2.02
C THR A 137 -2.41 -14.10 3.27
N TYR A 138 -3.52 -13.38 3.38
CA TYR A 138 -4.40 -13.49 4.55
C TYR A 138 -5.09 -14.86 4.63
N ILE A 139 -5.44 -15.45 3.48
CA ILE A 139 -6.02 -16.81 3.41
C ILE A 139 -4.97 -17.86 3.81
N GLN A 140 -3.76 -17.80 3.23
CA GLN A 140 -2.70 -18.78 3.46
C GLN A 140 -2.14 -18.73 4.88
N GLU A 141 -2.04 -17.53 5.47
CA GLU A 141 -1.67 -17.33 6.87
C GLU A 141 -2.81 -17.62 7.86
N GLY A 142 -4.02 -17.89 7.34
CA GLY A 142 -5.17 -18.25 8.16
C GLY A 142 -5.72 -17.09 8.98
N PHE A 143 -5.58 -15.85 8.51
CA PHE A 143 -6.14 -14.65 9.14
C PHE A 143 -7.62 -14.48 8.85
N LEU A 144 -8.13 -15.07 7.76
CA LEU A 144 -9.55 -14.96 7.38
C LEU A 144 -10.35 -16.16 7.85
N TYR A 145 -11.55 -15.90 8.36
CA TYR A 145 -12.54 -16.92 8.63
C TYR A 145 -13.30 -17.27 7.34
N PRO A 146 -13.47 -18.56 7.00
CA PRO A 146 -14.25 -18.97 5.83
C PRO A 146 -15.75 -18.75 6.08
N LEU A 147 -16.38 -17.91 5.27
CA LEU A 147 -17.76 -17.45 5.44
C LEU A 147 -18.80 -18.47 4.96
N ASP A 148 -18.40 -19.50 4.23
CA ASP A 148 -19.28 -20.50 3.62
C ASP A 148 -19.30 -21.83 4.37
N LYS A 149 -18.91 -21.84 5.65
CA LYS A 149 -19.01 -23.00 6.52
C LYS A 149 -20.47 -23.46 6.68
N PRO A 150 -20.77 -24.75 6.46
CA PRO A 150 -22.13 -25.28 6.62
C PRO A 150 -22.72 -25.08 8.03
N GLU A 151 -21.87 -25.07 9.07
CA GLU A 151 -22.28 -24.92 10.47
C GLU A 151 -22.81 -23.52 10.81
N ASP A 152 -22.35 -22.49 10.09
CA ASP A 152 -22.74 -21.11 10.32
C ASP A 152 -24.02 -20.76 9.54
N GLY A 153 -24.19 -21.37 8.36
CA GLY A 153 -25.39 -21.21 7.53
C GLY A 153 -25.54 -19.82 6.93
N TYR A 154 -24.46 -19.05 6.84
CA TYR A 154 -24.44 -17.64 6.39
C TYR A 154 -25.05 -17.43 5.00
N PHE A 155 -24.77 -18.33 4.06
CA PHE A 155 -25.30 -18.28 2.70
C PHE A 155 -26.55 -19.17 2.49
N SER A 156 -26.95 -20.00 3.46
CA SER A 156 -27.96 -21.06 3.25
C SER A 156 -29.34 -20.56 2.86
N ASN A 157 -29.70 -19.33 3.26
CA ASN A 157 -31.00 -18.71 2.95
C ASN A 157 -30.87 -17.50 1.99
N MET A 158 -29.69 -17.32 1.38
CA MET A 158 -29.45 -16.20 0.47
C MET A 158 -29.96 -16.56 -0.91
N LYS A 159 -30.80 -15.70 -1.49
CA LYS A 159 -31.25 -15.86 -2.88
C LYS A 159 -30.11 -15.52 -3.83
N GLN A 160 -30.05 -16.18 -4.98
CA GLN A 160 -29.03 -15.89 -6.00
C GLN A 160 -29.07 -14.41 -6.44
N GLU A 161 -30.27 -13.85 -6.61
CA GLU A 161 -30.48 -12.43 -6.94
C GLU A 161 -29.87 -11.47 -5.89
N GLU A 162 -29.94 -11.84 -4.60
CA GLU A 162 -29.32 -11.06 -3.52
C GLU A 162 -27.79 -11.13 -3.64
N PHE A 163 -27.25 -12.32 -3.88
CA PHE A 163 -25.81 -12.54 -4.07
C PHE A 163 -25.27 -11.80 -5.30
N ASP A 164 -25.94 -11.90 -6.44
CA ASP A 164 -25.54 -11.26 -7.71
C ASP A 164 -25.62 -9.73 -7.64
N PHE A 165 -26.50 -9.19 -6.79
CA PHE A 165 -26.53 -7.75 -6.51
C PHE A 165 -25.28 -7.31 -5.71
N MET A 166 -24.87 -8.11 -4.72
CA MET A 166 -23.73 -7.79 -3.85
C MET A 166 -22.40 -8.04 -4.54
N VAL A 167 -22.28 -9.10 -5.35
CA VAL A 167 -21.01 -9.63 -5.84
C VAL A 167 -20.98 -9.65 -7.37
N HIS A 168 -20.11 -8.83 -7.94
CA HIS A 168 -19.88 -8.88 -9.38
C HIS A 168 -19.06 -10.12 -9.78
N PRO A 169 -19.37 -10.81 -10.90
CA PRO A 169 -18.66 -12.03 -11.30
C PRO A 169 -17.14 -11.89 -11.42
N LYS A 170 -16.66 -10.72 -11.88
CA LYS A 170 -15.22 -10.43 -12.02
C LYS A 170 -14.43 -10.46 -10.70
N ILE A 171 -15.06 -10.25 -9.54
CA ILE A 171 -14.36 -10.26 -8.24
C ILE A 171 -14.51 -11.57 -7.48
N LEU A 172 -15.36 -12.48 -7.96
CA LEU A 172 -15.57 -13.78 -7.34
C LEU A 172 -14.27 -14.61 -7.22
N PRO A 173 -13.35 -14.63 -8.22
CA PRO A 173 -12.07 -15.32 -8.10
C PRO A 173 -11.16 -14.78 -6.98
N VAL A 174 -11.31 -13.50 -6.61
CA VAL A 174 -10.56 -12.89 -5.51
C VAL A 174 -11.12 -13.33 -4.16
N MET A 175 -12.45 -13.44 -4.06
CA MET A 175 -13.18 -13.82 -2.85
C MET A 175 -13.11 -15.30 -2.51
N LYS A 176 -13.20 -16.15 -3.54
CA LYS A 176 -13.40 -17.59 -3.40
C LYS A 176 -12.17 -18.36 -3.85
N ARG A 177 -11.40 -18.86 -2.88
CA ARG A 177 -10.10 -19.49 -3.15
C ARG A 177 -9.82 -20.66 -2.21
N LYS A 178 -8.87 -21.51 -2.60
CA LYS A 178 -8.39 -22.63 -1.79
C LYS A 178 -7.27 -22.16 -0.86
N LYS A 179 -7.28 -22.67 0.37
CA LYS A 179 -6.10 -22.62 1.23
C LYS A 179 -5.19 -23.79 0.88
N ILE A 180 -3.88 -23.58 0.88
CA ILE A 180 -2.89 -24.62 0.53
C ILE A 180 -3.07 -25.83 1.44
N GLY A 181 -3.21 -27.01 0.83
CA GLY A 181 -3.45 -28.27 1.52
C GLY A 181 -4.93 -28.63 1.69
N GLU A 182 -5.85 -27.70 1.41
CA GLU A 182 -7.29 -27.96 1.38
C GLU A 182 -7.76 -28.33 -0.03
N LYS A 183 -8.78 -29.18 -0.11
CA LYS A 183 -9.38 -29.61 -1.39
C LYS A 183 -10.48 -28.67 -1.86
N THR A 184 -11.13 -27.99 -0.93
CA THR A 184 -12.31 -27.14 -1.17
C THR A 184 -11.93 -25.68 -1.17
N ALA A 185 -12.49 -24.94 -2.13
CA ALA A 185 -12.40 -23.48 -2.13
C ALA A 185 -13.49 -22.91 -1.20
N HIS A 186 -13.14 -21.90 -0.44
CA HIS A 186 -14.03 -21.21 0.50
C HIS A 186 -14.21 -19.75 0.10
N ILE A 187 -15.34 -19.14 0.46
CA ILE A 187 -15.56 -17.70 0.37
C ILE A 187 -14.96 -17.05 1.62
N TRP A 188 -13.93 -16.23 1.46
CA TRP A 188 -13.17 -15.65 2.59
C TRP A 188 -13.52 -14.20 2.89
N SER A 189 -14.11 -13.48 1.94
CA SER A 189 -14.44 -12.07 2.05
C SER A 189 -15.68 -11.72 1.22
N ILE A 190 -16.29 -10.58 1.49
CA ILE A 190 -17.40 -10.01 0.72
C ILE A 190 -17.11 -8.53 0.42
N PRO A 191 -17.53 -7.97 -0.72
CA PRO A 191 -17.42 -6.54 -0.97
C PRO A 191 -18.14 -5.73 0.10
N ARG A 192 -17.52 -4.63 0.54
CA ARG A 192 -18.19 -3.64 1.40
C ARG A 192 -19.27 -2.90 0.65
N ARG A 193 -19.03 -2.62 -0.64
CA ARG A 193 -19.85 -1.83 -1.58
C ARG A 193 -19.53 -2.23 -3.02
N GLY A 194 -20.13 -1.55 -4.01
CA GLY A 194 -19.91 -1.80 -5.43
C GLY A 194 -18.46 -1.66 -5.91
N LEU A 195 -18.23 -2.11 -7.15
CA LEU A 195 -16.92 -2.08 -7.80
C LEU A 195 -16.39 -0.66 -7.99
N LEU A 196 -15.08 -0.53 -7.81
CA LEU A 196 -14.28 0.62 -8.20
C LEU A 196 -13.65 0.29 -9.56
N SER A 197 -13.77 1.18 -10.52
CA SER A 197 -13.18 0.99 -11.85
C SER A 197 -12.43 2.24 -12.27
N ARG A 198 -11.28 2.06 -12.91
CA ARG A 198 -10.44 3.19 -13.33
C ARG A 198 -10.89 3.79 -14.66
N VAL A 199 -10.91 5.12 -14.71
CA VAL A 199 -11.17 5.94 -15.90
C VAL A 199 -10.15 7.07 -16.02
N MET A 200 -10.23 7.82 -17.11
CA MET A 200 -9.47 9.05 -17.30
C MET A 200 -10.37 10.26 -17.07
N LEU A 201 -10.04 11.07 -16.06
CA LEU A 201 -10.62 12.40 -15.90
C LEU A 201 -9.90 13.37 -16.84
N TYR A 202 -10.62 14.35 -17.38
CA TYR A 202 -10.04 15.41 -18.21
C TYR A 202 -10.60 16.80 -17.89
N ARG A 203 -9.78 17.83 -18.08
CA ARG A 203 -10.15 19.24 -17.84
C ARG A 203 -10.73 19.91 -19.09
N LYS A 204 -12.05 20.09 -19.10
CA LYS A 204 -12.81 20.70 -20.21
C LYS A 204 -12.31 22.10 -20.57
N ASP A 205 -11.99 22.90 -19.56
CA ASP A 205 -11.49 24.27 -19.72
C ASP A 205 -10.11 24.31 -20.38
N LEU A 206 -9.22 23.38 -20.04
CA LEU A 206 -7.91 23.26 -20.68
C LEU A 206 -8.03 22.78 -22.13
N LEU A 207 -8.86 21.78 -22.39
CA LEU A 207 -9.11 21.28 -23.75
C LEU A 207 -9.74 22.37 -24.64
N ASN A 208 -10.75 23.08 -24.14
CA ASN A 208 -11.38 24.20 -24.83
C ASN A 208 -10.37 25.31 -25.18
N LYS A 209 -9.51 25.67 -24.22
CA LYS A 209 -8.49 26.70 -24.41
C LYS A 209 -7.44 26.30 -25.44
N ALA A 210 -7.14 25.00 -25.54
CA ALA A 210 -6.20 24.45 -26.51
C ALA A 210 -6.85 24.13 -27.88
N GLY A 211 -8.19 24.22 -28.00
CA GLY A 211 -8.92 23.85 -29.20
C GLY A 211 -8.96 22.33 -29.45
N ILE A 212 -8.84 21.53 -28.39
CA ILE A 212 -8.83 20.07 -28.44
C ILE A 212 -10.27 19.57 -28.23
N PRO A 213 -10.79 18.67 -29.08
CA PRO A 213 -12.10 18.07 -28.85
C PRO A 213 -12.09 17.19 -27.59
N TYR A 214 -13.26 17.00 -26.97
CA TYR A 214 -13.34 16.11 -25.83
C TYR A 214 -13.13 14.65 -26.27
N PRO A 215 -12.43 13.84 -25.48
CA PRO A 215 -12.30 12.42 -25.77
C PRO A 215 -13.67 11.76 -25.87
N ASP A 216 -13.88 10.95 -26.91
CA ASP A 216 -15.03 10.09 -27.04
C ASP A 216 -14.77 8.72 -26.39
N ASN A 217 -15.69 7.77 -26.58
CA ASN A 217 -15.56 6.43 -26.01
C ASN A 217 -14.62 5.51 -26.76
N ASP A 218 -14.12 5.89 -27.94
CA ASP A 218 -13.30 5.08 -28.84
C ASP A 218 -11.91 5.69 -29.09
N TRP A 219 -11.60 6.79 -28.41
CA TRP A 219 -10.29 7.43 -28.42
C TRP A 219 -9.14 6.49 -28.08
N THR A 220 -7.98 6.81 -28.64
CA THR A 220 -6.81 5.94 -28.72
C THR A 220 -5.61 6.51 -27.96
N TRP A 221 -4.57 5.69 -27.80
CA TRP A 221 -3.29 6.13 -27.27
C TRP A 221 -2.67 7.25 -28.10
N GLU A 222 -2.85 7.21 -29.42
CA GLU A 222 -2.44 8.24 -30.35
C GLU A 222 -3.12 9.58 -30.05
N ASP A 223 -4.44 9.56 -29.85
CA ASP A 223 -5.21 10.75 -29.46
C ASP A 223 -4.75 11.26 -28.10
N PHE A 224 -4.65 10.37 -27.11
CA PHE A 224 -4.26 10.71 -25.75
C PHE A 224 -2.85 11.34 -25.71
N PHE A 225 -1.90 10.78 -26.45
CA PHE A 225 -0.55 11.30 -26.55
C PHE A 225 -0.51 12.67 -27.25
N ALA A 226 -1.23 12.83 -28.37
CA ALA A 226 -1.36 14.10 -29.06
C ALA A 226 -1.97 15.19 -28.17
N TYR A 227 -3.00 14.85 -27.40
CA TYR A 227 -3.64 15.77 -26.47
C TYR A 227 -2.68 16.18 -25.35
N CYS A 228 -1.94 15.23 -24.77
CA CYS A 228 -0.93 15.53 -23.77
C CYS A 228 0.14 16.49 -24.33
N LYS A 229 0.63 16.25 -25.55
CA LYS A 229 1.62 17.11 -26.22
C LYS A 229 1.11 18.52 -26.45
N GLN A 230 -0.14 18.68 -26.89
CA GLN A 230 -0.74 19.99 -27.18
C GLN A 230 -1.09 20.78 -25.91
N LEU A 231 -1.47 20.11 -24.82
CA LEU A 231 -1.80 20.75 -23.54
C LEU A 231 -0.57 21.20 -22.75
N ASN A 232 0.57 20.54 -22.94
CA ASN A 232 1.75 20.72 -22.10
C ASN A 232 2.35 22.14 -22.26
N ASP A 233 2.37 22.91 -21.17
CA ASP A 233 3.02 24.22 -21.07
C ASP A 233 3.68 24.36 -19.68
N PRO A 234 4.83 23.69 -19.43
CA PRO A 234 5.51 23.72 -18.14
C PRO A 234 5.95 25.11 -17.71
N GLY A 235 6.14 26.04 -18.65
CA GLY A 235 6.43 27.45 -18.34
C GLY A 235 5.29 28.16 -17.60
N ARG A 236 4.05 27.66 -17.76
CA ARG A 236 2.86 28.08 -17.02
C ARG A 236 2.44 27.06 -15.96
N GLY A 237 3.25 26.03 -15.75
CA GLY A 237 2.97 24.94 -14.83
C GLY A 237 1.86 24.00 -15.30
N VAL A 238 1.52 23.97 -16.59
CA VAL A 238 0.46 23.10 -17.15
C VAL A 238 1.07 21.83 -17.73
N TYR A 239 0.53 20.68 -17.38
CA TYR A 239 1.00 19.36 -17.80
C TYR A 239 -0.11 18.56 -18.48
N GLY A 240 0.27 17.65 -19.39
CA GLY A 240 -0.66 16.79 -20.11
C GLY A 240 -1.40 15.82 -19.17
N VAL A 241 -0.67 15.05 -18.37
CA VAL A 241 -1.23 14.01 -17.49
C VAL A 241 -0.55 13.95 -16.12
N ALA A 242 -1.31 13.64 -15.07
CA ALA A 242 -0.75 13.30 -13.76
C ALA A 242 -0.51 11.78 -13.62
N LEU A 243 0.73 11.39 -13.32
CA LEU A 243 1.14 10.01 -13.07
C LEU A 243 1.81 9.87 -11.68
N GLY A 244 2.20 8.66 -11.30
CA GLY A 244 2.88 8.36 -10.03
C GLY A 244 4.40 8.37 -10.14
N LYS A 245 5.07 8.45 -8.99
CA LYS A 245 6.51 8.15 -8.82
C LYS A 245 6.69 7.43 -7.48
N GLY A 246 7.81 6.73 -7.32
CA GLY A 246 8.14 6.01 -6.09
C GLY A 246 7.81 4.52 -6.21
N GLN A 247 7.65 3.82 -5.08
CA GLN A 247 7.62 2.35 -5.02
C GLN A 247 6.42 1.68 -5.71
N SER A 248 5.36 2.42 -6.02
CA SER A 248 4.14 1.88 -6.65
C SER A 248 3.79 2.63 -7.93
N GLU A 249 4.81 3.09 -8.66
CA GLU A 249 4.63 3.80 -9.92
C GLU A 249 3.92 2.93 -10.98
N SER A 250 4.27 1.65 -11.04
CA SER A 250 3.66 0.69 -11.96
C SER A 250 2.14 0.59 -11.84
N TRP A 251 1.56 1.05 -10.72
CA TRP A 251 0.12 1.18 -10.55
C TRP A 251 -0.53 2.04 -11.65
N PHE A 252 0.16 3.07 -12.13
CA PHE A 252 -0.29 3.90 -13.25
C PHE A 252 0.03 3.29 -14.62
N TRP A 253 0.95 2.34 -14.70
CA TRP A 253 1.37 1.67 -15.93
C TRP A 253 0.47 0.48 -16.29
N VAL A 254 -0.05 -0.26 -15.31
CA VAL A 254 -0.86 -1.46 -15.54
C VAL A 254 -2.06 -1.27 -16.50
N PRO A 255 -2.83 -0.17 -16.46
CA PRO A 255 -3.87 0.08 -17.47
C PRO A 255 -3.31 0.12 -18.90
N PHE A 256 -2.11 0.65 -19.09
CA PHE A 256 -1.45 0.65 -20.40
C PHE A 256 -0.97 -0.74 -20.78
N LEU A 257 -0.40 -1.52 -19.84
CA LEU A 257 -0.03 -2.92 -20.08
C LEU A 257 -1.22 -3.75 -20.58
N TRP A 258 -2.36 -3.66 -19.89
CA TRP A 258 -3.56 -4.39 -20.29
C TRP A 258 -4.18 -3.84 -21.57
N SER A 259 -4.10 -2.53 -21.84
CA SER A 259 -4.58 -1.96 -23.11
C SER A 259 -3.68 -2.33 -24.30
N ALA A 260 -2.43 -2.72 -24.06
CA ALA A 260 -1.57 -3.32 -25.08
C ALA A 260 -1.84 -4.83 -25.30
N GLY A 261 -2.69 -5.46 -24.49
CA GLY A 261 -2.97 -6.90 -24.53
C GLY A 261 -2.08 -7.75 -23.62
N GLY A 262 -1.15 -7.13 -22.87
CA GLY A 262 -0.27 -7.83 -21.94
C GLY A 262 -0.97 -8.24 -20.64
N GLU A 263 -0.24 -8.93 -19.77
CA GLU A 263 -0.72 -9.35 -18.46
C GLU A 263 0.36 -9.16 -17.38
N VAL A 264 -0.05 -8.95 -16.14
CA VAL A 264 0.85 -8.79 -14.99
C VAL A 264 1.28 -10.17 -14.49
N MET A 265 0.32 -11.07 -14.31
CA MET A 265 0.52 -12.40 -13.73
C MET A 265 -0.41 -13.45 -14.32
N GLU A 266 0.08 -14.68 -14.35
CA GLU A 266 -0.67 -15.87 -14.74
C GLU A 266 -0.71 -16.89 -13.60
N GLU A 267 -1.86 -17.56 -13.49
CA GLU A 267 -2.05 -18.73 -12.64
C GLU A 267 -1.87 -20.01 -13.47
N ASP A 268 -0.97 -20.89 -13.04
CA ASP A 268 -0.93 -22.27 -13.50
C ASP A 268 -1.89 -23.10 -12.66
N ALA A 269 -3.08 -23.34 -13.20
CA ALA A 269 -4.14 -24.11 -12.54
C ALA A 269 -3.75 -25.58 -12.23
N ALA A 270 -2.75 -26.14 -12.91
CA ALA A 270 -2.31 -27.52 -12.66
C ALA A 270 -1.41 -27.61 -11.42
N THR A 271 -0.61 -26.56 -11.17
CA THR A 271 0.33 -26.51 -10.05
C THR A 271 -0.15 -25.62 -8.90
N ASP A 272 -1.24 -24.88 -9.07
CA ASP A 272 -1.74 -23.84 -8.15
C ASP A 272 -0.64 -22.79 -7.87
N THR A 273 0.18 -22.51 -8.88
CA THR A 273 1.28 -21.53 -8.79
C THR A 273 0.99 -20.29 -9.59
N TRP A 274 1.47 -19.16 -9.08
CA TRP A 274 1.32 -17.85 -9.71
C TRP A 274 2.68 -17.37 -10.17
N ARG A 275 2.77 -16.87 -11.40
CA ARG A 275 4.00 -16.32 -11.97
C ARG A 275 3.75 -14.93 -12.57
N ALA A 276 4.74 -14.06 -12.44
CA ALA A 276 4.82 -12.81 -13.19
C ALA A 276 5.08 -13.08 -14.67
N VAL A 277 4.40 -12.32 -15.54
CA VAL A 277 4.50 -12.41 -17.00
C VAL A 277 4.54 -11.03 -17.69
N PHE A 278 4.91 -9.99 -16.94
CA PHE A 278 4.98 -8.61 -17.44
C PHE A 278 6.21 -8.32 -18.34
N ASP A 279 6.79 -9.33 -18.99
CA ASP A 279 7.90 -9.22 -19.94
C ASP A 279 7.51 -9.55 -21.39
N SER A 280 6.22 -9.64 -21.68
CA SER A 280 5.69 -9.89 -23.01
C SER A 280 5.99 -8.76 -24.02
N PRO A 281 5.87 -9.01 -25.35
CA PRO A 281 6.00 -7.95 -26.37
C PRO A 281 5.01 -6.79 -26.17
N GLU A 282 3.82 -7.08 -25.65
CA GLU A 282 2.80 -6.09 -25.30
C GLU A 282 3.25 -5.24 -24.12
N ALA A 283 3.93 -5.83 -23.12
CA ALA A 283 4.52 -5.11 -22.01
C ALA A 283 5.63 -4.16 -22.47
N VAL A 284 6.45 -4.58 -23.43
CA VAL A 284 7.46 -3.70 -24.06
C VAL A 284 6.79 -2.52 -24.75
N THR A 285 5.70 -2.76 -25.48
CA THR A 285 4.93 -1.72 -26.17
C THR A 285 4.31 -0.73 -25.19
N ALA A 286 3.72 -1.22 -24.10
CA ALA A 286 3.15 -0.38 -23.05
C ALA A 286 4.21 0.44 -22.31
N LEU A 287 5.36 -0.16 -21.96
CA LEU A 287 6.47 0.56 -21.33
C LEU A 287 7.04 1.62 -22.26
N ASP A 288 7.17 1.30 -23.54
CA ASP A 288 7.66 2.25 -24.54
C ASP A 288 6.74 3.48 -24.65
N PHE A 289 5.43 3.26 -24.74
CA PHE A 289 4.44 4.34 -24.72
C PHE A 289 4.51 5.17 -23.43
N TYR A 290 4.61 4.51 -22.28
CA TYR A 290 4.74 5.19 -20.99
C TYR A 290 6.00 6.07 -20.93
N LEU A 291 7.13 5.60 -21.47
CA LEU A 291 8.37 6.39 -21.55
C LEU A 291 8.25 7.61 -22.46
N ARG A 292 7.44 7.55 -23.54
CA ARG A 292 7.14 8.75 -24.35
C ARG A 292 6.43 9.81 -23.51
N LEU A 293 5.45 9.40 -22.72
CA LEU A 293 4.74 10.32 -21.83
C LEU A 293 5.64 10.94 -20.76
N THR A 294 6.68 10.24 -20.28
CA THR A 294 7.47 10.69 -19.13
C THR A 294 8.86 11.25 -19.46
N THR A 295 9.47 10.87 -20.58
CA THR A 295 10.90 11.18 -20.87
C THR A 295 11.17 11.78 -22.24
N GLU A 296 10.15 11.88 -23.10
CA GLU A 296 10.32 12.37 -24.46
C GLU A 296 10.93 13.77 -24.51
N ARG A 297 11.98 13.94 -25.33
CA ARG A 297 12.65 15.25 -25.50
C ARG A 297 11.83 16.16 -26.40
N TRP A 298 11.62 17.39 -25.96
CA TRP A 298 11.12 18.44 -26.85
C TRP A 298 11.66 19.80 -26.42
N LEU A 299 11.60 20.78 -27.31
CA LEU A 299 11.95 22.17 -27.01
C LEU A 299 10.68 22.95 -26.73
N ASP A 300 10.63 23.66 -25.61
CA ASP A 300 9.50 24.56 -25.34
C ASP A 300 9.58 25.85 -26.18
N ARG A 301 8.54 26.69 -26.08
CA ARG A 301 8.45 27.97 -26.82
C ARG A 301 9.63 28.92 -26.55
N ASN A 302 10.38 28.70 -25.48
CA ASN A 302 11.54 29.50 -25.09
C ASN A 302 12.87 28.78 -25.42
N ASN A 303 12.84 27.74 -26.26
CA ASN A 303 13.99 26.88 -26.59
C ASN A 303 14.62 26.19 -25.37
N VAL A 304 13.87 25.99 -24.30
CA VAL A 304 14.34 25.20 -23.15
C VAL A 304 14.03 23.74 -23.41
N THR A 305 15.03 22.87 -23.25
CA THR A 305 14.85 21.42 -23.34
C THR A 305 13.95 20.94 -22.21
N ARG A 306 12.85 20.28 -22.56
CA ARG A 306 11.90 19.64 -21.66
C ARG A 306 11.86 18.13 -21.90
N TYR A 307 11.30 17.43 -20.93
CA TYR A 307 11.23 15.97 -20.87
C TYR A 307 9.83 15.54 -20.47
N GLY A 308 9.20 14.73 -21.32
CA GLY A 308 7.86 14.22 -21.11
C GLY A 308 6.77 15.30 -21.11
N TYR A 309 5.56 14.79 -20.91
CA TYR A 309 4.30 15.53 -20.85
C TYR A 309 3.54 15.24 -19.54
N ALA A 310 4.05 14.33 -18.73
CA ALA A 310 3.47 13.93 -17.45
C ALA A 310 4.09 14.66 -16.26
N ILE A 311 3.28 14.97 -15.25
CA ILE A 311 3.74 15.33 -13.92
C ILE A 311 3.69 14.11 -12.99
N LYS A 312 4.80 13.88 -12.28
CA LYS A 312 4.97 12.74 -11.37
C LYS A 312 5.30 13.17 -9.94
N GLU A 313 5.21 14.46 -9.65
CA GLU A 313 5.55 15.06 -8.36
C GLU A 313 4.43 14.84 -7.32
N THR A 314 4.75 15.09 -6.06
CA THR A 314 3.85 14.83 -4.92
C THR A 314 2.66 15.78 -4.83
N ASP A 315 2.72 16.94 -5.48
CA ASP A 315 1.71 18.00 -5.47
C ASP A 315 0.64 17.86 -6.58
N LYS A 316 0.59 16.72 -7.28
CA LYS A 316 -0.33 16.48 -8.40
C LYS A 316 -1.81 16.77 -8.09
N ALA A 317 -2.26 16.51 -6.86
CA ALA A 317 -3.63 16.79 -6.45
C ALA A 317 -3.90 18.30 -6.39
N GLU A 318 -2.96 19.08 -5.83
CA GLU A 318 -3.04 20.54 -5.81
C GLU A 318 -3.03 21.11 -7.23
N LYS A 319 -2.18 20.58 -8.11
CA LYS A 319 -2.12 20.99 -9.52
C LYS A 319 -3.40 20.64 -10.29
N TRP A 320 -4.04 19.52 -10.00
CA TRP A 320 -5.35 19.19 -10.56
C TRP A 320 -6.40 20.23 -10.18
N GLU A 321 -6.49 20.59 -8.90
CA GLU A 321 -7.41 21.62 -8.41
C GLU A 321 -7.14 22.99 -9.05
N LEU A 322 -5.87 23.37 -9.19
CA LEU A 322 -5.44 24.61 -9.83
C LEU A 322 -5.66 24.64 -11.36
N GLY A 323 -6.12 23.55 -11.99
CA GLY A 323 -6.28 23.48 -13.45
C GLY A 323 -4.97 23.49 -14.20
N GLN A 324 -3.97 22.82 -13.63
CA GLN A 324 -2.63 22.70 -14.17
C GLN A 324 -2.35 21.31 -14.79
N VAL A 325 -3.34 20.43 -14.83
CA VAL A 325 -3.20 19.07 -15.38
C VAL A 325 -4.37 18.78 -16.31
N GLY A 326 -4.07 18.35 -17.54
CA GLY A 326 -5.07 18.00 -18.55
C GLY A 326 -5.86 16.74 -18.22
N PHE A 327 -5.15 15.66 -17.88
CA PHE A 327 -5.70 14.33 -17.65
C PHE A 327 -5.26 13.73 -16.31
N MET A 328 -6.16 13.03 -15.63
CA MET A 328 -5.86 12.35 -14.37
C MET A 328 -6.54 10.98 -14.31
N PRO A 329 -5.79 9.86 -14.21
CA PRO A 329 -6.36 8.56 -13.93
C PRO A 329 -6.99 8.56 -12.54
N ALA A 330 -8.24 8.08 -12.43
CA ALA A 330 -8.96 8.03 -11.16
C ALA A 330 -9.89 6.81 -11.10
N TYR A 331 -10.16 6.30 -9.90
CA TYR A 331 -11.27 5.36 -9.71
C TYR A 331 -12.59 6.11 -9.66
N LEU A 332 -13.58 5.58 -10.37
CA LEU A 332 -14.96 5.98 -10.21
C LEU A 332 -15.50 5.43 -8.88
N ASN A 333 -15.94 6.36 -8.04
CA ASN A 333 -16.78 6.10 -6.87
C ASN A 333 -17.59 7.35 -6.53
N GLU A 334 -18.65 7.17 -5.73
CA GLU A 334 -19.58 8.24 -5.37
C GLU A 334 -18.91 9.39 -4.60
N ARG A 335 -17.82 9.09 -3.88
CA ARG A 335 -17.05 10.11 -3.15
C ARG A 335 -16.25 11.00 -4.08
N MET A 336 -15.66 10.46 -5.14
CA MET A 336 -14.90 11.22 -6.13
C MET A 336 -15.80 12.28 -6.77
N PHE A 337 -17.04 11.92 -7.08
CA PHE A 337 -18.00 12.84 -7.67
C PHE A 337 -18.39 14.01 -6.74
N SER A 338 -18.32 13.84 -5.42
CA SER A 338 -18.52 14.94 -4.47
C SER A 338 -17.39 15.98 -4.47
N THR A 339 -16.22 15.62 -5.02
CA THR A 339 -15.01 16.46 -5.04
C THR A 339 -14.73 17.11 -6.39
N ILE A 340 -15.39 16.67 -7.47
CA ILE A 340 -15.14 17.21 -8.82
C ILE A 340 -16.26 18.13 -9.29
N ASN A 341 -15.88 19.19 -10.01
CA ASN A 341 -16.86 20.08 -10.66
C ASN A 341 -17.19 19.54 -12.07
N PRO A 342 -18.43 19.08 -12.33
CA PRO A 342 -18.80 18.46 -13.61
C PRO A 342 -18.81 19.45 -14.79
N ASP A 343 -18.87 20.76 -14.54
CA ASP A 343 -18.75 21.79 -15.59
C ASP A 343 -17.30 21.93 -16.08
N LEU A 344 -16.33 21.62 -15.21
CA LEU A 344 -14.90 21.71 -15.52
C LEU A 344 -14.27 20.36 -15.84
N VAL A 345 -14.84 19.26 -15.33
CA VAL A 345 -14.27 17.91 -15.43
C VAL A 345 -15.17 17.03 -16.28
N GLY A 346 -14.56 16.38 -17.27
CA GLY A 346 -15.17 15.28 -18.01
C GLY A 346 -14.53 13.95 -17.65
N ILE A 347 -15.17 12.87 -18.08
CA ILE A 347 -14.74 11.50 -17.83
C ILE A 347 -14.76 10.74 -19.15
N ALA A 348 -13.70 9.99 -19.40
CA ALA A 348 -13.57 9.11 -20.53
C ALA A 348 -13.05 7.73 -20.07
N PRO A 349 -13.40 6.64 -20.76
CA PRO A 349 -12.75 5.35 -20.51
C PRO A 349 -11.24 5.45 -20.74
N VAL A 350 -10.45 4.53 -20.19
CA VAL A 350 -9.01 4.45 -20.51
C VAL A 350 -8.86 4.30 -22.05
N PRO A 351 -7.96 5.05 -22.70
CA PRO A 351 -7.85 5.03 -24.16
C PRO A 351 -7.47 3.66 -24.69
N LEU A 352 -7.96 3.31 -25.89
CA LEU A 352 -7.59 2.08 -26.58
C LEU A 352 -6.10 2.06 -26.87
N GLY A 353 -5.45 0.91 -26.63
CA GLY A 353 -4.06 0.71 -27.03
C GLY A 353 -3.89 0.68 -28.55
N TYR A 354 -2.64 0.50 -28.98
CA TYR A 354 -2.35 0.20 -30.38
C TYR A 354 -3.08 -1.09 -30.82
N ALA A 355 -3.33 -1.19 -32.13
CA ALA A 355 -3.85 -2.42 -32.70
C ALA A 355 -2.81 -3.54 -32.60
N ASP A 356 -3.25 -4.74 -32.25
CA ASP A 356 -2.43 -5.95 -32.31
C ASP A 356 -2.22 -6.43 -33.75
N GLU A 357 -1.54 -7.57 -33.93
CA GLU A 357 -1.26 -8.15 -35.24
C GLU A 357 -2.54 -8.49 -36.05
N ASP A 358 -3.66 -8.73 -35.37
CA ASP A 358 -4.96 -9.00 -35.97
C ASP A 358 -5.78 -7.72 -36.23
N GLY A 359 -5.23 -6.55 -35.90
CA GLY A 359 -5.89 -5.25 -36.05
C GLY A 359 -6.87 -4.92 -34.92
N VAL A 360 -6.91 -5.71 -33.85
CA VAL A 360 -7.80 -5.51 -32.70
C VAL A 360 -7.14 -4.57 -31.70
N ARG A 361 -7.88 -3.55 -31.26
CA ARG A 361 -7.44 -2.66 -30.18
C ARG A 361 -8.00 -3.14 -28.85
N HIS A 362 -7.13 -3.25 -27.86
CA HIS A 362 -7.51 -3.65 -26.52
C HIS A 362 -7.70 -2.43 -25.62
N ARG A 363 -8.60 -2.56 -24.64
CA ARG A 363 -8.77 -1.61 -23.55
C ARG A 363 -8.55 -2.36 -22.25
N GLY A 364 -7.68 -1.80 -21.41
CA GLY A 364 -7.32 -2.38 -20.14
C GLY A 364 -7.41 -1.36 -19.04
N ASN A 365 -8.09 -1.71 -17.95
CA ASN A 365 -8.14 -0.89 -16.76
C ASN A 365 -8.36 -1.75 -15.51
N GLU A 366 -8.18 -1.13 -14.35
CA GLU A 366 -8.20 -1.83 -13.08
C GLU A 366 -9.56 -1.74 -12.39
N ILE A 367 -10.04 -2.90 -11.98
CA ILE A 367 -11.17 -3.07 -11.08
C ILE A 367 -10.63 -3.36 -9.69
N ASN A 368 -11.11 -2.59 -8.72
CA ASN A 368 -10.85 -2.82 -7.31
C ASN A 368 -12.18 -2.88 -6.56
N CYS A 369 -12.13 -3.36 -5.33
CA CYS A 369 -13.25 -3.27 -4.40
C CYS A 369 -12.70 -3.31 -2.99
N SER A 370 -13.25 -2.48 -2.10
CA SER A 370 -12.98 -2.62 -0.67
C SER A 370 -13.64 -3.91 -0.16
N MET A 371 -12.85 -4.95 0.10
CA MET A 371 -13.35 -6.22 0.63
C MET A 371 -13.33 -6.23 2.15
N GLN A 372 -14.28 -6.92 2.74
CA GLN A 372 -14.36 -7.15 4.18
C GLN A 372 -14.38 -8.64 4.49
N ALA A 373 -13.69 -9.02 5.56
CA ALA A 373 -13.62 -10.38 6.03
C ALA A 373 -13.71 -10.42 7.55
N ILE A 374 -14.07 -11.57 8.09
CA ILE A 374 -14.03 -11.82 9.53
C ILE A 374 -12.66 -12.37 9.89
N PHE A 375 -12.04 -11.84 10.95
CA PHE A 375 -10.77 -12.35 11.46
C PHE A 375 -10.95 -13.78 12.00
N ALA A 376 -10.06 -14.69 11.61
CA ALA A 376 -10.11 -16.09 12.02
C ALA A 376 -9.98 -16.27 13.54
N GLY A 377 -9.26 -15.37 14.22
CA GLY A 377 -9.14 -15.34 15.68
C GLY A 377 -10.36 -14.74 16.41
N CYS A 378 -11.45 -14.44 15.70
CA CYS A 378 -12.74 -14.11 16.33
C CYS A 378 -13.33 -15.39 16.97
N ASP A 379 -12.89 -15.71 18.18
CA ASP A 379 -13.23 -16.96 18.87
C ASP A 379 -14.71 -17.03 19.30
N ASN A 380 -15.31 -15.90 19.67
CA ASN A 380 -16.69 -15.85 20.12
C ASN A 380 -17.66 -15.99 18.93
N PRO A 381 -18.49 -17.06 18.87
CA PRO A 381 -19.38 -17.29 17.74
C PRO A 381 -20.52 -16.25 17.63
N VAL A 382 -20.94 -15.63 18.74
CA VAL A 382 -21.96 -14.57 18.74
C VAL A 382 -21.41 -13.29 18.11
N VAL A 383 -20.18 -12.92 18.45
CA VAL A 383 -19.46 -11.79 17.83
C VAL A 383 -19.26 -12.05 16.34
N ARG A 384 -18.92 -13.29 15.98
CA ARG A 384 -18.77 -13.71 14.58
C ARG A 384 -20.06 -13.56 13.79
N ASP A 385 -21.17 -14.03 14.34
CA ASP A 385 -22.50 -13.90 13.73
C ASP A 385 -22.91 -12.43 13.60
N ALA A 386 -22.58 -11.59 14.59
CA ALA A 386 -22.83 -10.15 14.54
C ALA A 386 -21.99 -9.43 13.48
N ALA A 387 -20.71 -9.81 13.36
CA ALA A 387 -19.82 -9.34 12.30
C ALA A 387 -20.35 -9.76 10.92
N TRP A 388 -20.83 -11.00 10.76
CA TRP A 388 -21.43 -11.46 9.51
C TRP A 388 -22.66 -10.64 9.11
N GLU A 389 -23.60 -10.39 10.03
CA GLU A 389 -24.79 -9.60 9.71
C GLU A 389 -24.43 -8.17 9.29
N TYR A 390 -23.37 -7.59 9.87
CA TYR A 390 -22.85 -6.31 9.43
C TYR A 390 -22.24 -6.38 8.02
N LEU A 391 -21.37 -7.36 7.77
CA LEU A 391 -20.73 -7.58 6.45
C LEU A 391 -21.76 -7.79 5.34
N ARG A 392 -22.81 -8.58 5.61
CA ARG A 392 -23.88 -8.87 4.65
C ARG A 392 -24.76 -7.66 4.38
N PHE A 393 -25.05 -6.85 5.40
CA PHE A 393 -25.97 -5.71 5.26
C PHE A 393 -25.42 -4.63 4.32
N LEU A 394 -24.13 -4.30 4.44
CA LEU A 394 -23.50 -3.16 3.75
C LEU A 394 -23.60 -3.19 2.20
N PRO A 395 -23.27 -4.29 1.50
CA PRO A 395 -23.43 -4.37 0.05
C PRO A 395 -24.88 -4.66 -0.38
N GLY A 396 -25.79 -4.88 0.58
CA GLY A 396 -27.17 -5.26 0.31
C GLY A 396 -27.97 -4.18 -0.42
N ARG A 397 -29.02 -4.61 -1.13
CA ARG A 397 -29.92 -3.73 -1.90
C ARG A 397 -30.52 -2.61 -1.05
N GLU A 398 -30.88 -2.94 0.18
CA GLU A 398 -31.51 -1.98 1.09
C GLU A 398 -30.52 -0.93 1.62
N ALA A 399 -29.33 -1.35 2.07
CA ALA A 399 -28.27 -0.42 2.44
C ALA A 399 -27.91 0.51 1.28
N THR A 400 -27.85 -0.03 0.07
CA THR A 400 -27.63 0.75 -1.14
C THR A 400 -28.77 1.75 -1.39
N ALA A 401 -30.03 1.36 -1.18
CA ALA A 401 -31.17 2.26 -1.32
C ALA A 401 -31.09 3.46 -0.35
N ILE A 402 -30.80 3.20 0.93
CA ILE A 402 -30.62 4.24 1.96
C ILE A 402 -29.46 5.17 1.58
N TYR A 403 -28.35 4.60 1.13
CA TYR A 403 -27.21 5.37 0.68
C TYR A 403 -27.58 6.31 -0.48
N VAL A 404 -28.24 5.79 -1.52
CA VAL A 404 -28.68 6.56 -2.69
C VAL A 404 -29.66 7.66 -2.29
N GLU A 405 -30.64 7.36 -1.44
CA GLU A 405 -31.58 8.34 -0.90
C GLU A 405 -30.84 9.50 -0.22
N LYS A 406 -29.88 9.22 0.67
CA LYS A 406 -29.13 10.27 1.38
C LYS A 406 -28.17 11.04 0.49
N MET A 407 -27.64 10.42 -0.56
CA MET A 407 -26.89 11.13 -1.59
C MET A 407 -27.79 12.10 -2.36
N VAL A 408 -29.01 11.69 -2.72
CA VAL A 408 -30.01 12.54 -3.39
C VAL A 408 -30.45 13.70 -2.49
N GLU A 409 -30.86 13.41 -1.25
CA GLU A 409 -31.26 14.43 -0.26
C GLU A 409 -30.14 15.44 0.02
N GLY A 410 -28.89 14.98 0.05
CA GLY A 410 -27.72 15.81 0.24
C GLY A 410 -27.27 16.57 -1.01
N GLY A 411 -28.08 16.58 -2.08
CA GLY A 411 -27.82 17.35 -3.30
C GLY A 411 -26.80 16.73 -4.25
N LEU A 412 -26.40 15.47 -4.03
CA LEU A 412 -25.43 14.74 -4.85
C LEU A 412 -26.07 13.60 -5.65
N GLY A 413 -27.38 13.65 -5.90
CA GLY A 413 -28.09 12.62 -6.66
C GLY A 413 -27.59 12.45 -8.09
N ASN A 414 -27.23 13.55 -8.76
CA ASN A 414 -26.63 13.57 -10.10
C ASN A 414 -25.22 12.94 -10.16
N PHE A 415 -24.64 12.64 -9.01
CA PHE A 415 -23.32 12.02 -8.84
C PHE A 415 -23.41 10.56 -8.37
N VAL A 416 -24.62 10.00 -8.29
CA VAL A 416 -24.83 8.57 -8.05
C VAL A 416 -24.79 7.84 -9.39
N ASN A 417 -24.31 6.60 -9.38
CA ASN A 417 -24.34 5.74 -10.57
C ASN A 417 -25.76 5.70 -11.18
N PRO A 418 -25.95 6.06 -12.47
CA PRO A 418 -27.25 6.08 -13.11
C PRO A 418 -28.03 4.76 -13.04
N LYS A 419 -27.34 3.60 -13.05
CA LYS A 419 -27.96 2.29 -12.85
C LYS A 419 -28.66 2.21 -11.49
N LEU A 420 -28.02 2.70 -10.42
CA LEU A 420 -28.59 2.70 -9.07
C LEU A 420 -29.72 3.73 -8.94
N LEU A 421 -29.62 4.89 -9.58
CA LEU A 421 -30.72 5.86 -9.62
C LEU A 421 -31.98 5.23 -10.22
N ARG A 422 -31.86 4.51 -11.35
CA ARG A 422 -32.99 3.81 -11.97
C ARG A 422 -33.55 2.72 -11.07
N GLU A 423 -32.67 1.93 -10.48
CA GLU A 423 -33.03 0.81 -9.60
C GLU A 423 -33.89 1.25 -8.41
N PHE A 424 -33.67 2.46 -7.91
CA PHE A 424 -34.35 3.02 -6.74
C PHE A 424 -35.34 4.15 -7.06
N GLY A 425 -35.75 4.28 -8.33
CA GLY A 425 -36.87 5.15 -8.74
C GLY A 425 -36.54 6.64 -8.89
N TYR A 426 -35.28 6.98 -9.15
CA TYR A 426 -34.79 8.35 -9.39
C TYR A 426 -34.47 8.62 -10.87
N ASP A 427 -35.23 8.04 -11.80
CA ASP A 427 -35.06 8.19 -13.26
C ASP A 427 -34.97 9.67 -13.69
N ASP A 428 -35.75 10.54 -13.06
CA ASP A 428 -35.77 11.99 -13.33
C ASP A 428 -34.45 12.71 -13.03
N LEU A 429 -33.56 12.10 -12.22
CA LEU A 429 -32.23 12.61 -11.91
C LEU A 429 -31.16 12.10 -12.88
N VAL A 430 -31.42 11.01 -13.61
CA VAL A 430 -30.47 10.44 -14.58
C VAL A 430 -30.13 11.44 -15.67
N ARG A 431 -31.11 12.24 -16.11
CA ARG A 431 -30.90 13.35 -17.08
C ARG A 431 -30.00 14.47 -16.55
N LEU A 432 -29.78 14.55 -15.24
CA LEU A 432 -28.89 15.52 -14.60
C LEU A 432 -27.48 14.95 -14.39
N ALA A 433 -27.28 13.65 -14.56
CA ALA A 433 -25.96 13.07 -14.57
C ALA A 433 -25.15 13.65 -15.74
N PRO A 434 -23.86 13.95 -15.55
CA PRO A 434 -23.06 14.51 -16.63
C PRO A 434 -23.02 13.57 -17.86
N PRO A 435 -23.16 14.08 -19.08
CA PRO A 435 -23.16 13.25 -20.30
C PRO A 435 -21.89 12.42 -20.43
N GLY A 436 -22.02 11.16 -20.87
CA GLY A 436 -20.89 10.25 -21.14
C GLY A 436 -20.38 9.47 -19.91
N TRP A 437 -20.79 9.84 -18.69
CA TRP A 437 -20.28 9.21 -17.48
C TRP A 437 -20.78 7.78 -17.28
N GLU A 438 -22.03 7.51 -17.64
CA GLU A 438 -22.60 6.16 -17.56
C GLU A 438 -21.89 5.22 -18.53
N GLU A 439 -21.71 5.68 -19.77
CA GLU A 439 -21.04 4.95 -20.83
C GLU A 439 -19.58 4.68 -20.45
N ALA A 440 -18.85 5.69 -19.98
CA ALA A 440 -17.46 5.54 -19.54
C ALA A 440 -17.34 4.53 -18.38
N PHE A 441 -18.25 4.56 -17.40
CA PHE A 441 -18.28 3.59 -16.30
C PHE A 441 -18.59 2.18 -16.78
N ASN A 442 -19.59 2.01 -17.65
CA ASN A 442 -19.97 0.70 -18.17
C ASN A 442 -18.83 0.08 -18.96
N ILE A 443 -18.19 0.86 -19.85
CA ILE A 443 -17.04 0.39 -20.61
C ILE A 443 -15.88 0.07 -19.66
N SER A 444 -15.63 0.89 -18.64
CA SER A 444 -14.54 0.64 -17.70
C SER A 444 -14.76 -0.63 -16.86
N ILE A 445 -15.99 -0.99 -16.53
CA ILE A 445 -16.30 -2.27 -15.88
C ILE A 445 -16.16 -3.44 -16.86
N GLU A 446 -16.59 -3.27 -18.11
CA GLU A 446 -16.52 -4.29 -19.16
C GLU A 446 -15.08 -4.62 -19.57
N SER A 447 -14.24 -3.61 -19.80
CA SER A 447 -12.83 -3.78 -20.15
C SER A 447 -11.94 -4.11 -18.95
N GLY A 448 -12.45 -3.90 -17.73
CA GLY A 448 -11.62 -3.94 -16.53
C GLY A 448 -11.25 -5.34 -16.05
N LYS A 449 -10.05 -5.45 -15.48
CA LYS A 449 -9.54 -6.66 -14.82
C LYS A 449 -9.37 -6.38 -13.32
N PRO A 450 -9.63 -7.34 -12.43
CA PRO A 450 -9.30 -7.19 -11.02
C PRO A 450 -7.83 -6.81 -10.84
N GLU A 451 -7.54 -5.94 -9.87
CA GLU A 451 -6.18 -5.74 -9.36
C GLU A 451 -5.50 -7.10 -9.13
N PRO A 452 -4.22 -7.29 -9.51
CA PRO A 452 -3.51 -8.55 -9.33
C PRO A 452 -3.70 -9.13 -7.93
N TYR A 453 -4.17 -10.38 -7.89
CA TYR A 453 -4.39 -11.17 -6.69
C TYR A 453 -3.71 -12.52 -6.90
N GLY A 454 -3.48 -13.27 -5.83
CA GLY A 454 -2.69 -14.50 -5.92
C GLY A 454 -1.56 -14.54 -4.91
N ARG A 455 -0.80 -15.62 -4.97
CA ARG A 455 0.30 -15.85 -4.05
C ARG A 455 1.39 -14.82 -4.25
N ASN A 456 1.76 -14.12 -3.18
CA ASN A 456 2.83 -13.12 -3.16
C ASN A 456 2.60 -11.89 -4.09
N CYS A 457 1.37 -11.66 -4.55
CA CYS A 457 1.04 -10.54 -5.43
C CYS A 457 1.19 -9.16 -4.75
N GLN A 458 1.32 -9.10 -3.43
CA GLN A 458 1.56 -7.85 -2.70
C GLN A 458 2.83 -7.11 -3.13
N LEU A 459 3.82 -7.83 -3.70
CA LEU A 459 5.08 -7.26 -4.17
C LEU A 459 5.06 -6.83 -5.64
N VAL A 460 4.07 -7.29 -6.44
CA VAL A 460 4.16 -7.22 -7.91
C VAL A 460 4.29 -5.80 -8.45
N TYR A 461 3.59 -4.82 -7.86
CA TYR A 461 3.73 -3.42 -8.27
C TYR A 461 5.11 -2.83 -7.92
N VAL A 462 5.70 -3.24 -6.80
CA VAL A 462 7.06 -2.81 -6.42
C VAL A 462 8.07 -3.37 -7.41
N GLU A 463 7.95 -4.65 -7.75
CA GLU A 463 8.86 -5.31 -8.69
C GLU A 463 8.73 -4.77 -10.12
N MET A 464 7.50 -4.52 -10.61
CA MET A 464 7.28 -3.87 -11.91
C MET A 464 7.81 -2.44 -11.98
N THR A 465 7.83 -1.73 -10.85
CA THR A 465 8.30 -0.34 -10.79
C THR A 465 9.79 -0.23 -11.07
N GLN A 466 10.60 -1.20 -10.63
CA GLN A 466 12.06 -1.16 -10.79
C GLN A 466 12.53 -1.09 -12.25
N PRO A 467 12.12 -1.98 -13.18
CA PRO A 467 12.52 -1.90 -14.58
C PRO A 467 11.96 -0.64 -15.26
N MET A 468 10.79 -0.14 -14.87
CA MET A 468 10.26 1.12 -15.39
C MET A 468 11.16 2.31 -15.04
N GLN A 469 11.55 2.44 -13.77
CA GLN A 469 12.43 3.52 -13.32
C GLN A 469 13.84 3.39 -13.89
N ALA A 470 14.34 2.15 -14.04
CA ALA A 470 15.59 1.91 -14.75
C ALA A 470 15.51 2.38 -16.21
N ALA A 471 14.42 2.05 -16.91
CA ALA A 471 14.20 2.49 -18.29
C ALA A 471 14.09 4.02 -18.40
N GLU A 472 13.38 4.68 -17.48
CA GLU A 472 13.32 6.15 -17.42
C GLU A 472 14.68 6.78 -17.17
N ASN A 473 15.44 6.26 -16.20
CA ASN A 473 16.79 6.77 -15.91
C ASN A 473 17.71 6.62 -17.12
N LEU A 474 17.63 5.51 -17.84
CA LEU A 474 18.39 5.31 -19.08
C LEU A 474 17.92 6.29 -20.17
N ALA A 475 16.62 6.53 -20.30
CA ALA A 475 16.06 7.47 -21.27
C ALA A 475 16.48 8.93 -20.99
N LEU A 476 16.64 9.28 -19.71
CA LEU A 476 17.13 10.58 -19.27
C LEU A 476 18.66 10.69 -19.39
N ALA A 477 19.41 9.58 -19.25
CA ALA A 477 20.87 9.51 -19.36
C ALA A 477 21.41 9.39 -20.81
N ARG A 478 20.58 9.76 -21.79
CA ARG A 478 20.80 9.64 -23.25
C ARG A 478 22.01 10.37 -23.85
N GLU A 479 22.79 11.11 -23.07
CA GLU A 479 24.10 11.62 -23.50
C GLU A 479 25.13 10.49 -23.70
N ASN A 480 24.81 9.27 -23.27
CA ASN A 480 25.62 8.09 -23.55
C ASN A 480 25.27 7.50 -24.93
N PRO A 481 26.14 7.62 -25.96
CA PRO A 481 25.87 7.13 -27.32
C PRO A 481 25.74 5.60 -27.41
N LYS A 482 25.95 4.86 -26.32
CA LYS A 482 25.74 3.41 -26.22
C LYS A 482 24.31 3.03 -25.79
N ILE A 483 23.45 3.99 -25.47
CA ILE A 483 22.10 3.76 -24.94
C ILE A 483 21.06 4.28 -25.96
N PRO A 484 20.43 3.41 -26.76
CA PRO A 484 19.51 3.79 -27.82
C PRO A 484 18.09 4.05 -27.26
N LEU A 485 17.94 5.11 -26.47
CA LEU A 485 16.63 5.63 -26.07
C LEU A 485 16.45 6.99 -26.73
N TYR A 486 15.88 6.95 -27.94
CA TYR A 486 15.71 8.08 -28.86
C TYR A 486 14.91 9.26 -28.30
N GLY A 487 15.10 10.44 -28.91
CA GLY A 487 14.24 11.62 -28.70
C GLY A 487 12.92 11.52 -29.48
N ALA A 488 12.01 12.49 -29.27
CA ALA A 488 10.70 12.56 -29.93
C ALA A 488 10.79 12.44 -31.45
N GLU A 489 11.70 13.21 -32.05
CA GLU A 489 11.81 13.36 -33.51
C GLU A 489 12.27 12.05 -34.19
N GLU A 490 13.21 11.35 -33.56
CA GLU A 490 13.70 10.04 -34.01
C GLU A 490 12.61 8.97 -33.82
N TYR A 491 11.82 9.06 -32.75
CA TYR A 491 10.68 8.18 -32.53
C TYR A 491 9.59 8.43 -33.58
N GLU A 492 9.18 9.68 -33.82
CA GLU A 492 8.17 10.06 -34.81
C GLU A 492 8.59 9.65 -36.24
N LYS A 493 9.88 9.84 -36.58
CA LYS A 493 10.44 9.35 -37.85
C LYS A 493 10.35 7.83 -37.97
N ALA A 494 10.65 7.11 -36.91
CA ALA A 494 10.56 5.66 -36.92
C ALA A 494 9.10 5.16 -36.89
N GLU A 495 8.20 5.88 -36.22
CA GLU A 495 6.77 5.61 -36.13
C GLU A 495 6.10 5.72 -37.51
N ALA A 496 6.52 6.66 -38.35
CA ALA A 496 6.08 6.77 -39.74
C ALA A 496 6.33 5.50 -40.56
N TYR A 497 7.29 4.67 -40.14
CA TYR A 497 7.65 3.43 -40.81
C TYR A 497 7.16 2.17 -40.10
N LEU A 498 6.73 2.24 -38.83
CA LEU A 498 6.38 1.07 -37.98
C LEU A 498 5.35 0.12 -38.60
N ASN A 499 4.37 0.67 -39.33
CA ASN A 499 3.28 -0.10 -39.94
C ASN A 499 3.42 -0.24 -41.46
N VAL A 500 4.56 0.14 -42.03
CA VAL A 500 4.81 0.06 -43.48
C VAL A 500 5.72 -1.13 -43.73
N SER A 501 5.25 -2.14 -44.46
CA SER A 501 6.12 -3.25 -44.81
C SER A 501 7.15 -2.81 -45.85
N LEU A 502 8.34 -3.42 -45.83
CA LEU A 502 9.35 -3.19 -46.85
C LEU A 502 8.80 -3.47 -48.27
N ALA A 503 7.92 -4.47 -48.40
CA ALA A 503 7.27 -4.81 -49.66
C ALA A 503 6.33 -3.70 -50.15
N ASP A 504 5.58 -3.06 -49.26
CA ASP A 504 4.69 -1.95 -49.60
C ASP A 504 5.47 -0.71 -50.01
N LEU A 505 6.56 -0.39 -49.30
CA LEU A 505 7.47 0.71 -49.65
C LEU A 505 8.11 0.49 -51.03
N GLN A 506 8.59 -0.72 -51.30
CA GLN A 506 9.16 -1.08 -52.60
C GLN A 506 8.09 -1.04 -53.71
N ALA A 507 6.86 -1.48 -53.43
CA ALA A 507 5.75 -1.43 -54.38
C ALA A 507 5.29 0.00 -54.69
N GLN A 508 5.46 0.94 -53.76
CA GLN A 508 5.17 2.36 -53.93
C GLN A 508 6.28 3.13 -54.68
N GLY A 509 7.36 2.46 -55.08
CA GLY A 509 8.46 3.08 -55.82
C GLY A 509 9.36 3.97 -54.96
N ALA A 510 9.48 3.66 -53.67
CA ALA A 510 10.32 4.41 -52.74
C ALA A 510 11.79 4.51 -53.19
N SER A 511 12.39 5.67 -52.94
CA SER A 511 13.80 5.94 -53.22
C SER A 511 14.75 5.11 -52.35
N GLU A 512 16.02 4.98 -52.77
CA GLU A 512 17.06 4.32 -51.95
C GLU A 512 17.22 5.00 -50.58
N GLU A 513 17.06 6.33 -50.51
CA GLU A 513 17.11 7.08 -49.25
C GLU A 513 15.95 6.73 -48.31
N GLU A 514 14.73 6.57 -48.83
CA GLU A 514 13.56 6.17 -48.03
C GLU A 514 13.66 4.72 -47.54
N LEU A 515 14.18 3.81 -48.37
CA LEU A 515 14.44 2.43 -47.97
C LEU A 515 15.51 2.35 -46.88
N GLN A 516 16.56 3.16 -46.99
CA GLN A 516 17.61 3.24 -45.97
C GLN A 516 17.07 3.84 -44.66
N ALA A 517 16.29 4.93 -44.73
CA ALA A 517 15.65 5.53 -43.56
C ALA A 517 14.70 4.56 -42.85
N TRP A 518 13.92 3.77 -43.62
CA TRP A 518 13.07 2.71 -43.09
C TRP A 518 13.89 1.64 -42.35
N GLN A 519 15.01 1.18 -42.94
CA GLN A 519 15.87 0.18 -42.33
C GLN A 519 16.51 0.68 -41.02
N GLU A 520 17.08 1.89 -41.05
CA GLU A 520 17.68 2.51 -39.88
C GLU A 520 16.67 2.69 -38.74
N ALA A 521 15.45 3.13 -39.05
CA ALA A 521 14.35 3.25 -38.10
C ALA A 521 13.94 1.90 -37.48
N HIS A 522 13.82 0.84 -38.27
CA HIS A 522 13.44 -0.48 -37.78
C HIS A 522 14.52 -1.12 -36.91
N GLU A 523 15.79 -1.02 -37.32
CA GLU A 523 16.91 -1.52 -36.52
C GLU A 523 17.01 -0.76 -35.19
N ALA A 524 16.79 0.55 -35.24
CA ALA A 524 16.76 1.42 -34.08
C ALA A 524 15.67 1.00 -33.08
N MET A 525 14.43 0.83 -33.56
CA MET A 525 13.29 0.39 -32.75
C MET A 525 13.48 -1.01 -32.18
N ALA A 526 14.04 -1.93 -32.97
CA ALA A 526 14.35 -3.28 -32.51
C ALA A 526 15.35 -3.25 -31.33
N LYS A 527 16.41 -2.43 -31.40
CA LYS A 527 17.37 -2.25 -30.30
C LYS A 527 16.72 -1.70 -29.02
N ARG A 528 15.85 -0.69 -29.18
CA ARG A 528 15.10 -0.11 -28.06
C ARG A 528 14.17 -1.13 -27.41
N ARG A 529 13.34 -1.82 -28.21
CA ARG A 529 12.44 -2.87 -27.73
C ARG A 529 13.19 -4.01 -27.05
N ALA A 530 14.33 -4.44 -27.61
CA ALA A 530 15.18 -5.46 -26.99
C ALA A 530 15.76 -5.02 -25.63
N MET A 531 16.15 -3.75 -25.49
CA MET A 531 16.61 -3.21 -24.21
C MET A 531 15.49 -3.19 -23.16
N LEU A 532 14.31 -2.71 -23.52
CA LEU A 532 13.13 -2.71 -22.64
C LEU A 532 12.73 -4.13 -22.25
N HIS A 533 12.70 -5.05 -23.22
CA HIS A 533 12.43 -6.47 -22.97
C HIS A 533 13.43 -7.07 -22.00
N ASN A 534 14.73 -6.80 -22.16
CA ASN A 534 15.75 -7.30 -21.23
C ASN A 534 15.55 -6.77 -19.80
N LEU A 535 15.18 -5.50 -19.62
CA LEU A 535 14.88 -4.93 -18.31
C LEU A 535 13.65 -5.63 -17.68
N LEU A 536 12.58 -5.78 -18.44
CA LEU A 536 11.35 -6.45 -17.99
C LEU A 536 11.60 -7.93 -17.68
N SER A 537 12.29 -8.66 -18.55
CA SER A 537 12.55 -10.10 -18.38
C SER A 537 13.47 -10.38 -17.19
N ASN A 538 14.49 -9.55 -16.96
CA ASN A 538 15.30 -9.64 -15.74
C ASN A 538 14.46 -9.39 -14.48
N ALA A 539 13.55 -8.41 -14.53
CA ALA A 539 12.65 -8.12 -13.41
C ALA A 539 11.64 -9.26 -13.19
N VAL A 540 11.06 -9.85 -14.25
CA VAL A 540 10.16 -11.01 -14.17
C VAL A 540 10.89 -12.22 -13.59
N ALA A 541 12.13 -12.50 -14.03
CA ALA A 541 12.94 -13.58 -13.48
C ALA A 541 13.19 -13.41 -11.97
N SER A 542 13.58 -12.20 -11.54
CA SER A 542 13.77 -11.87 -10.13
C SER A 542 12.45 -11.95 -9.34
N THR A 543 11.37 -11.43 -9.91
CA THR A 543 10.03 -11.45 -9.31
C THR A 543 9.56 -12.89 -9.09
N ASN A 544 9.70 -13.74 -10.10
CA ASN A 544 9.32 -15.15 -10.00
C ASN A 544 10.17 -15.90 -8.98
N GLU A 545 11.46 -15.60 -8.85
CA GLU A 545 12.30 -16.14 -7.77
C GLU A 545 11.76 -15.75 -6.38
N LYS A 546 11.43 -14.47 -6.19
CA LYS A 546 10.87 -13.94 -4.94
C LYS A 546 9.48 -14.48 -4.63
N MET A 547 8.60 -14.55 -5.64
CA MET A 547 7.19 -14.93 -5.50
C MET A 547 7.00 -16.43 -5.33
N LEU A 548 7.71 -17.25 -6.11
CA LEU A 548 7.56 -18.70 -6.03
C LEU A 548 8.32 -19.29 -4.83
N GLY A 549 9.39 -18.64 -4.36
CA GLY A 549 10.21 -19.13 -3.24
C GLY A 549 10.80 -20.53 -3.47
N LEU A 550 10.66 -21.08 -4.68
CA LEU A 550 11.17 -22.39 -5.08
C LEU A 550 12.61 -22.22 -5.52
N LEU A 551 13.51 -22.09 -4.55
CA LEU A 551 14.90 -22.37 -4.80
C LEU A 551 15.01 -23.83 -5.23
N THR A 552 15.75 -24.09 -6.29
CA THR A 552 16.11 -25.48 -6.60
C THR A 552 16.79 -26.11 -5.38
N PRO A 553 16.64 -27.42 -5.13
CA PRO A 553 17.26 -28.08 -3.97
C PRO A 553 18.76 -27.79 -3.84
N MET A 554 19.45 -27.61 -4.96
CA MET A 554 20.86 -27.22 -5.01
C MET A 554 21.11 -25.78 -4.55
N GLN A 555 20.30 -24.81 -4.98
CA GLN A 555 20.41 -23.43 -4.52
C GLN A 555 20.14 -23.33 -3.01
N GLN A 556 19.11 -24.01 -2.51
CA GLN A 556 18.82 -24.03 -1.06
C GLN A 556 19.98 -24.62 -0.26
N LEU A 557 20.64 -25.66 -0.77
CA LEU A 557 21.85 -26.21 -0.15
C LEU A 557 23.01 -25.19 -0.13
N ILE A 558 23.26 -24.49 -1.24
CA ILE A 558 24.33 -23.47 -1.32
C ILE A 558 24.07 -22.34 -0.31
N ARG A 559 22.83 -21.84 -0.23
CA ARG A 559 22.44 -20.80 0.73
C ARG A 559 22.60 -21.27 2.16
N ARG A 560 22.17 -22.49 2.49
CA ARG A 560 22.36 -23.11 3.81
C ARG A 560 23.83 -23.23 4.18
N LEU A 561 24.68 -23.73 3.28
CA LEU A 561 26.12 -23.86 3.51
C LEU A 561 26.79 -22.50 3.71
N SER A 562 26.39 -21.49 2.94
CA SER A 562 26.86 -20.11 3.09
C SER A 562 26.49 -19.53 4.46
N ALA A 563 25.25 -19.75 4.90
CA ALA A 563 24.77 -19.33 6.22
C ALA A 563 25.54 -20.03 7.36
N ILE A 564 25.76 -21.35 7.26
CA ILE A 564 26.55 -22.12 8.23
C ILE A 564 27.96 -21.56 8.31
N PHE A 565 28.62 -21.36 7.16
CA PHE A 565 29.98 -20.84 7.11
C PHE A 565 30.07 -19.45 7.76
N MET A 566 29.17 -18.53 7.39
CA MET A 566 29.13 -17.19 7.95
C MET A 566 28.87 -17.21 9.47
N LEU A 567 27.94 -18.04 9.94
CA LEU A 567 27.65 -18.19 11.36
C LEU A 567 28.86 -18.73 12.13
N VAL A 568 29.58 -19.72 11.59
CA VAL A 568 30.82 -20.23 12.19
C VAL A 568 31.88 -19.12 12.25
N CYS A 569 32.07 -18.34 11.19
CA CYS A 569 32.98 -17.21 11.17
C CYS A 569 32.63 -16.17 12.25
N ILE A 570 31.34 -15.83 12.39
CA ILE A 570 30.84 -14.92 13.42
C ILE A 570 31.13 -15.48 14.81
N VAL A 571 30.79 -16.74 15.08
CA VAL A 571 31.02 -17.37 16.39
C VAL A 571 32.51 -17.41 16.74
N VAL A 572 33.38 -17.72 15.78
CA VAL A 572 34.84 -17.71 15.96
C VAL A 572 35.33 -16.29 16.24
N ALA A 573 34.91 -15.29 15.45
CA ALA A 573 35.29 -13.90 15.64
C ALA A 573 34.84 -13.37 17.01
N PHE A 574 33.57 -13.58 17.37
CA PHE A 574 33.05 -13.22 18.69
C PHE A 574 33.80 -13.93 19.81
N SER A 575 34.09 -15.22 19.68
CA SER A 575 34.86 -15.97 20.68
C SER A 575 36.27 -15.40 20.88
N LEU A 576 36.94 -15.02 19.78
CA LEU A 576 38.27 -14.40 19.84
C LEU A 576 38.23 -13.00 20.47
N VAL A 577 37.23 -12.18 20.11
CA VAL A 577 37.03 -10.84 20.66
C VAL A 577 36.68 -10.93 22.15
N PHE A 578 35.72 -11.77 22.53
CA PHE A 578 35.37 -11.99 23.93
C PHE A 578 36.57 -12.50 24.71
N ARG A 579 37.35 -13.44 24.18
CA ARG A 579 38.58 -13.91 24.83
C ARG A 579 39.58 -12.76 25.05
N ARG A 580 39.73 -11.84 24.09
CA ARG A 580 40.58 -10.65 24.25
C ARG A 580 40.02 -9.69 25.31
N ILE A 581 38.72 -9.41 25.28
CA ILE A 581 38.05 -8.55 26.25
C ILE A 581 38.19 -9.13 27.66
N PHE A 582 37.83 -10.41 27.86
CA PHE A 582 37.99 -11.08 29.15
C PHE A 582 39.44 -11.00 29.63
N LYS A 583 40.43 -11.25 28.76
CA LYS A 583 41.84 -11.14 29.13
C LYS A 583 42.24 -9.70 29.51
N ALA A 584 41.66 -8.68 28.87
CA ALA A 584 41.96 -7.27 29.15
C ALA A 584 41.29 -6.75 30.43
N PHE A 585 40.07 -7.20 30.74
CA PHE A 585 39.30 -6.74 31.91
C PHE A 585 39.43 -7.64 33.14
N MET A 586 40.00 -8.85 33.02
CA MET A 586 40.34 -9.67 34.17
C MET A 586 41.51 -9.02 34.92
N PRO A 587 41.34 -8.63 36.20
CA PRO A 587 42.45 -8.07 36.97
C PRO A 587 43.59 -9.10 37.03
N PRO A 588 44.87 -8.67 36.95
CA PRO A 588 45.99 -9.58 37.14
C PRO A 588 45.86 -10.26 38.51
N LYS A 589 46.13 -11.57 38.56
CA LYS A 589 46.11 -12.31 39.84
C LYS A 589 47.17 -11.72 40.76
N VAL A 590 46.76 -10.88 41.70
CA VAL A 590 47.64 -10.37 42.76
C VAL A 590 47.91 -11.51 43.73
N VAL A 591 49.14 -12.00 43.76
CA VAL A 591 49.57 -13.07 44.67
C VAL A 591 49.46 -12.55 46.11
N GLY A 592 48.64 -13.19 46.93
CA GLY A 592 48.52 -12.89 48.37
C GLY A 592 47.27 -12.14 48.83
N GLN A 593 46.35 -11.74 47.94
CA GLN A 593 45.02 -11.25 48.33
C GLN A 593 43.94 -12.29 48.02
N GLU A 594 43.08 -12.60 49.01
CA GLU A 594 41.87 -13.39 48.77
C GLU A 594 40.99 -12.65 47.76
N GLN A 595 40.72 -13.28 46.62
CA GLN A 595 39.74 -12.77 45.68
C GLN A 595 38.38 -12.79 46.37
N VAL A 596 37.81 -11.60 46.63
CA VAL A 596 36.49 -11.47 47.23
C VAL A 596 35.49 -12.22 46.34
N THR A 597 35.05 -13.38 46.81
CA THR A 597 34.03 -14.18 46.12
C THR A 597 32.70 -13.44 46.15
N TRP A 598 31.81 -13.74 45.21
CA TRP A 598 30.49 -13.11 45.11
C TRP A 598 29.72 -13.24 46.43
N GLY A 599 29.71 -12.16 47.23
CA GLY A 599 29.09 -12.12 48.55
C GLY A 599 27.58 -11.95 48.48
N PHE A 600 26.84 -12.89 47.86
CA PHE A 600 25.39 -12.82 47.71
C PHE A 600 24.65 -12.60 49.04
N ARG A 601 25.14 -13.17 50.15
CA ARG A 601 24.59 -12.95 51.49
C ARG A 601 24.90 -11.56 52.06
N LYS A 602 26.09 -11.01 51.79
CA LYS A 602 26.54 -9.70 52.29
C LYS A 602 25.80 -8.55 51.62
N TYR A 603 25.53 -8.67 50.32
CA TYR A 603 24.88 -7.62 49.50
C TYR A 603 23.43 -7.93 49.14
N LYS A 604 22.75 -8.81 49.90
CA LYS A 604 21.37 -9.26 49.61
C LYS A 604 20.40 -8.11 49.36
N TRP A 605 20.52 -7.01 50.11
CA TRP A 605 19.66 -5.84 49.96
C TRP A 605 19.94 -5.04 48.69
N ALA A 606 21.20 -4.96 48.25
CA ALA A 606 21.55 -4.31 46.99
C ALA A 606 20.95 -5.07 45.79
N TYR A 607 21.01 -6.41 45.81
CA TYR A 607 20.36 -7.22 44.79
C TYR A 607 18.83 -7.09 44.80
N ILE A 608 18.21 -6.98 45.98
CA ILE A 608 16.76 -6.76 46.11
C ILE A 608 16.35 -5.38 45.54
N ILE A 609 17.16 -4.34 45.76
CA ILE A 609 16.89 -3.00 45.20
C ILE A 609 17.12 -2.97 43.69
N LEU A 610 18.10 -3.73 43.17
CA LEU A 610 18.35 -3.86 41.73
C LEU A 610 17.34 -4.75 41.01
N MET A 611 16.68 -5.67 41.73
CA MET A 611 15.80 -6.69 41.16
C MET A 611 14.68 -6.10 40.28
N PRO A 612 13.95 -5.04 40.68
CA PRO A 612 12.93 -4.43 39.82
C PRO A 612 13.48 -3.93 38.48
N ALA A 613 14.64 -3.27 38.49
CA ALA A 613 15.29 -2.80 37.27
C ALA A 613 15.78 -3.96 36.39
N LEU A 614 16.40 -4.98 37.00
CA LEU A 614 16.87 -6.17 36.28
C LEU A 614 15.71 -6.97 35.69
N LEU A 615 14.62 -7.15 36.43
CA LEU A 615 13.41 -7.82 35.94
C LEU A 615 12.77 -7.03 34.80
N SER A 616 12.70 -5.71 34.92
CA SER A 616 12.19 -4.86 33.84
C SER A 616 13.04 -5.00 32.58
N ILE A 617 14.37 -4.91 32.70
CA ILE A 617 15.28 -5.10 31.55
C ILE A 617 15.15 -6.51 30.99
N LEU A 618 15.09 -7.54 31.82
CA LEU A 618 14.94 -8.93 31.37
C LEU A 618 13.63 -9.09 30.60
N LEU A 619 12.52 -8.63 31.17
CA LEU A 619 11.17 -8.81 30.65
C LEU A 619 10.93 -8.02 29.37
N TRP A 620 11.38 -6.76 29.30
CA TRP A 620 11.09 -5.88 28.17
C TRP A 620 12.18 -5.87 27.09
N LYS A 621 13.43 -6.22 27.42
CA LYS A 621 14.54 -6.19 26.45
C LYS A 621 14.98 -7.58 26.02
N TYR A 622 15.24 -8.47 26.98
CA TYR A 622 15.87 -9.77 26.69
C TYR A 622 14.86 -10.86 26.31
N ILE A 623 13.68 -10.91 26.93
CA ILE A 623 12.64 -11.87 26.55
C ILE A 623 12.22 -11.68 25.08
N PRO A 624 11.85 -10.46 24.61
CA PRO A 624 11.51 -10.24 23.20
C PRO A 624 12.68 -10.55 22.26
N LEU A 625 13.91 -10.23 22.66
CA LEU A 625 15.11 -10.57 21.89
C LEU A 625 15.26 -12.08 21.71
N VAL A 626 15.06 -12.87 22.76
CA VAL A 626 15.13 -14.34 22.68
C VAL A 626 14.00 -14.88 21.83
N MET A 627 12.77 -14.38 22.00
CA MET A 627 11.63 -14.78 21.17
C MET A 627 11.87 -14.50 19.68
N GLY A 628 12.28 -13.28 19.33
CA GLY A 628 12.62 -12.93 17.95
C GLY A 628 13.81 -13.73 17.40
N SER A 629 14.77 -14.06 18.27
CA SER A 629 15.91 -14.92 17.89
C SER A 629 15.44 -16.34 17.57
N VAL A 630 14.45 -16.89 18.27
CA VAL A 630 13.84 -18.19 17.96
C VAL A 630 13.04 -18.12 16.66
N MET A 631 12.26 -17.05 16.46
CA MET A 631 11.50 -16.82 15.22
C MET A 631 12.39 -16.80 13.98
N ALA A 632 13.63 -16.32 14.10
CA ALA A 632 14.59 -16.32 12.99
C ALA A 632 14.95 -17.73 12.46
N PHE A 633 14.73 -18.79 13.25
CA PHE A 633 14.93 -20.19 12.83
C PHE A 633 13.63 -20.89 12.39
N GLN A 634 12.52 -20.15 12.33
CA GLN A 634 11.20 -20.65 12.00
C GLN A 634 10.66 -19.98 10.74
N ASP A 635 9.87 -20.71 9.96
CA ASP A 635 8.89 -20.12 9.05
C ASP A 635 7.73 -19.66 9.93
N PHE A 636 7.88 -18.44 10.46
CA PHE A 636 7.06 -17.93 11.55
C PHE A 636 5.70 -17.50 11.03
N LYS A 637 4.66 -18.12 11.58
CA LYS A 637 3.27 -17.76 11.35
C LYS A 637 2.69 -17.10 12.59
N ILE A 638 1.97 -16.00 12.39
CA ILE A 638 1.33 -15.28 13.50
C ILE A 638 0.19 -16.14 14.08
N LEU A 639 -0.55 -16.86 13.22
CA LEU A 639 -1.58 -17.81 13.63
C LEU A 639 -1.21 -19.23 13.19
N GLY A 640 -1.39 -20.20 14.10
CA GLY A 640 -1.12 -21.62 13.85
C GLY A 640 0.31 -22.07 14.18
N GLU A 641 0.68 -23.26 13.70
CA GLU A 641 1.99 -23.86 13.98
C GLU A 641 3.08 -23.30 13.05
N SER A 642 4.17 -22.79 13.64
CA SER A 642 5.35 -22.35 12.90
C SER A 642 6.31 -23.51 12.66
N LYS A 643 6.71 -23.72 11.40
CA LYS A 643 7.64 -24.81 11.04
C LYS A 643 9.07 -24.39 11.34
N TRP A 644 9.88 -25.30 11.89
CA TRP A 644 11.30 -25.03 12.10
C TRP A 644 12.08 -25.19 10.78
N VAL A 645 12.73 -24.11 10.33
CA VAL A 645 13.48 -24.07 9.06
C VAL A 645 14.99 -23.90 9.25
N TRP A 646 15.47 -24.00 10.49
CA TRP A 646 16.91 -23.92 10.81
C TRP A 646 17.56 -22.64 10.26
N LEU A 647 18.53 -22.76 9.36
CA LEU A 647 19.33 -21.64 8.84
C LEU A 647 18.84 -21.10 7.50
N ASP A 648 17.67 -21.55 7.04
CA ASP A 648 17.16 -21.19 5.71
C ASP A 648 16.91 -19.69 5.59
N ASN A 649 16.32 -19.07 6.62
CA ASN A 649 16.10 -17.63 6.66
C ASN A 649 17.41 -16.83 6.53
N PHE A 650 18.47 -17.25 7.25
CA PHE A 650 19.78 -16.62 7.16
C PHE A 650 20.41 -16.79 5.78
N GLY A 651 20.27 -17.98 5.18
CA GLY A 651 20.73 -18.24 3.82
C GLY A 651 20.02 -17.39 2.79
N ASN A 652 18.71 -17.20 2.94
CA ASN A 652 17.91 -16.35 2.05
C ASN A 652 18.34 -14.88 2.15
N VAL A 653 18.48 -14.37 3.38
CA VAL A 653 18.89 -12.97 3.63
C VAL A 653 20.30 -12.67 3.10
N LEU A 654 21.25 -13.60 3.24
CA LEU A 654 22.62 -13.39 2.74
C LEU A 654 22.70 -13.25 1.21
N TRP A 655 21.76 -13.86 0.50
CA TRP A 655 21.68 -13.85 -0.96
C TRP A 655 20.64 -12.86 -1.48
N ASP A 656 20.06 -12.05 -0.60
CA ASP A 656 19.13 -10.99 -0.95
C ASP A 656 19.89 -9.67 -1.21
N PRO A 657 19.91 -9.17 -2.45
CA PRO A 657 20.57 -7.90 -2.78
C PRO A 657 19.99 -6.70 -2.02
N GLU A 658 18.67 -6.69 -1.79
CA GLU A 658 17.97 -5.59 -1.13
C GLU A 658 18.36 -5.50 0.36
N TRP A 659 18.62 -6.66 0.98
CA TRP A 659 19.14 -6.70 2.34
C TRP A 659 20.51 -6.01 2.44
N TRP A 660 21.43 -6.26 1.51
CA TRP A 660 22.75 -5.62 1.51
C TRP A 660 22.69 -4.12 1.26
N GLU A 661 21.79 -3.67 0.39
CA GLU A 661 21.52 -2.24 0.20
C GLU A 661 20.99 -1.60 1.49
N THR A 662 20.06 -2.28 2.17
CA THR A 662 19.52 -1.84 3.47
C THR A 662 20.62 -1.78 4.54
N VAL A 663 21.52 -2.77 4.59
CA VAL A 663 22.67 -2.79 5.50
C VAL A 663 23.62 -1.62 5.19
N TYR A 664 23.93 -1.38 3.91
CA TYR A 664 24.77 -0.25 3.50
C TYR A 664 24.16 1.09 3.87
N ASN A 665 22.87 1.28 3.61
CA ASN A 665 22.14 2.49 3.97
C ASN A 665 22.08 2.68 5.49
N SER A 666 21.89 1.59 6.24
CA SER A 666 21.92 1.62 7.72
C SER A 666 23.30 1.98 8.25
N LEU A 667 24.37 1.45 7.65
CA LEU A 667 25.74 1.81 8.00
C LEU A 667 26.06 3.27 7.67
N LYS A 668 25.60 3.76 6.52
CA LYS A 668 25.71 5.17 6.12
C LYS A 668 24.97 6.07 7.11
N TYR A 669 23.74 5.71 7.47
CA TYR A 669 22.95 6.42 8.48
C TYR A 669 23.61 6.41 9.85
N CYS A 670 24.12 5.26 10.30
CA CYS A 670 24.84 5.13 11.56
C CYS A 670 26.11 5.99 11.57
N PHE A 671 26.90 5.93 10.50
CA PHE A 671 28.10 6.75 10.35
C PHE A 671 27.78 8.25 10.40
N LEU A 672 26.76 8.70 9.64
CA LEU A 672 26.31 10.08 9.66
C LEU A 672 25.80 10.49 11.04
N THR A 673 24.99 9.66 11.68
CA THR A 673 24.44 9.93 13.01
C THR A 673 25.55 10.04 14.04
N VAL A 674 26.47 9.08 14.10
CA VAL A 674 27.62 9.14 15.02
C VAL A 674 28.45 10.38 14.74
N THR A 675 28.79 10.66 13.48
CA THR A 675 29.59 11.83 13.11
C THR A 675 28.91 13.13 13.52
N LEU A 676 27.62 13.30 13.22
CA LEU A 676 26.86 14.53 13.45
C LEU A 676 26.36 14.70 14.90
N THR A 677 26.20 13.63 15.66
CA THR A 677 25.74 13.72 17.06
C THR A 677 26.86 13.60 18.07
N PHE A 678 27.99 12.98 17.72
CA PHE A 678 29.14 12.84 18.61
C PHE A 678 30.14 13.99 18.44
N LEU A 679 30.50 14.37 17.21
CA LEU A 679 31.55 15.37 16.99
C LEU A 679 31.11 16.79 17.37
N PRO A 680 29.93 17.31 16.96
CA PRO A 680 29.57 18.69 17.25
C PRO A 680 29.49 19.01 18.75
N PRO A 681 28.90 18.16 19.63
CA PRO A 681 28.94 18.43 21.07
C PRO A 681 30.36 18.42 21.64
N VAL A 682 31.26 17.59 21.13
CA VAL A 682 32.67 17.57 21.58
C VAL A 682 33.39 18.83 21.14
N ILE A 683 33.28 19.21 19.86
CA ILE A 683 33.87 20.45 19.32
C ILE A 683 33.34 21.66 20.09
N LEU A 684 32.02 21.69 20.33
CA LEU A 684 31.39 22.78 21.04
C LEU A 684 31.76 22.80 22.52
N ALA A 685 31.92 21.63 23.17
CA ALA A 685 32.42 21.56 24.53
C ALA A 685 33.84 22.13 24.65
N VAL A 686 34.71 21.84 23.67
CA VAL A 686 36.05 22.44 23.57
C VAL A 686 35.93 23.96 23.39
N PHE A 687 35.11 24.45 22.45
CA PHE A 687 34.92 25.88 22.25
C PHE A 687 34.38 26.59 23.50
N LEU A 688 33.37 26.04 24.18
CA LEU A 688 32.83 26.58 25.44
C LEU A 688 33.86 26.57 26.58
N GLN A 689 34.86 25.69 26.50
CA GLN A 689 35.95 25.65 27.46
C GLN A 689 36.94 26.80 27.23
N GLU A 690 37.20 27.15 25.96
CA GLU A 690 38.16 28.18 25.53
C GLU A 690 37.63 29.63 25.57
N ILE A 691 36.33 29.87 25.83
CA ILE A 691 35.77 31.23 25.89
C ILE A 691 36.31 32.01 27.11
N PRO A 692 37.04 33.13 26.92
CA PRO A 692 37.69 33.85 28.01
C PRO A 692 36.75 34.77 28.81
N TYR A 693 35.63 35.24 28.22
CA TYR A 693 34.68 36.14 28.87
C TYR A 693 33.22 35.76 28.54
N GLY A 694 32.30 35.86 29.52
CA GLY A 694 30.88 35.53 29.32
C GLY A 694 30.51 34.04 29.41
N ARG A 695 31.39 33.21 29.97
CA ARG A 695 31.26 31.73 30.04
C ARG A 695 29.91 31.24 30.60
N ILE A 696 29.39 31.87 31.65
CA ILE A 696 28.11 31.48 32.27
C ILE A 696 26.96 31.70 31.28
N PHE A 697 26.91 32.85 30.63
CA PHE A 697 25.88 33.17 29.64
C PHE A 697 25.87 32.17 28.48
N PHE A 698 27.04 31.90 27.87
CA PHE A 698 27.13 30.95 26.75
C PHE A 698 26.76 29.51 27.13
N ARG A 699 27.19 29.05 28.31
CA ARG A 699 26.79 27.72 28.82
C ARG A 699 25.29 27.67 29.07
N THR A 700 24.70 28.70 29.69
CA THR A 700 23.26 28.74 29.96
C THR A 700 22.43 28.71 28.67
N VAL A 701 22.76 29.53 27.67
CA VAL A 701 22.06 29.53 26.38
C VAL A 701 22.17 28.18 25.68
N PHE A 702 23.34 27.54 25.72
CA PHE A 702 23.54 26.23 25.09
C PHE A 702 22.81 25.09 25.82
N TYR A 703 22.74 25.13 27.15
CA TYR A 703 22.02 24.13 27.94
C TYR A 703 20.50 24.37 27.98
N LEU A 704 20.03 25.56 27.62
CA LEU A 704 18.60 25.93 27.67
C LEU A 704 17.69 24.96 26.89
N PRO A 705 18.04 24.49 25.68
CA PRO A 705 17.21 23.52 24.94
C PRO A 705 17.08 22.17 25.66
N ALA A 706 18.08 21.75 26.45
CA ALA A 706 18.01 20.50 27.21
C ALA A 706 17.01 20.56 28.39
N VAL A 707 16.60 21.76 28.79
CA VAL A 707 15.55 21.98 29.80
C VAL A 707 14.15 21.85 29.19
N ILE A 708 14.03 21.98 27.88
CA ILE A 708 12.77 21.82 27.15
C ILE A 708 12.46 20.32 27.05
N THR A 709 11.22 19.94 27.37
CA THR A 709 10.80 18.54 27.26
C THR A 709 10.78 18.12 25.79
N GLY A 710 11.10 16.85 25.52
CA GLY A 710 11.08 16.31 24.15
C GLY A 710 9.75 16.53 23.42
N LEU A 711 8.63 16.49 24.15
CA LEU A 711 7.30 16.77 23.61
C LEU A 711 7.17 18.21 23.07
N VAL A 712 7.65 19.21 23.82
CA VAL A 712 7.62 20.61 23.37
C VAL A 712 8.51 20.81 22.15
N VAL A 713 9.67 20.15 22.11
CA VAL A 713 10.55 20.17 20.93
C VAL A 713 9.84 19.59 19.70
N ILE A 714 9.13 18.47 19.85
CA ILE A 714 8.33 17.87 18.76
C ILE A 714 7.23 18.84 18.28
N TYR A 715 6.47 19.44 19.20
CA TYR A 715 5.44 20.41 18.81
C TYR A 715 6.02 21.66 18.13
N LEU A 716 7.18 22.14 18.60
CA LEU A 716 7.86 23.27 17.99
C LEU A 716 8.31 22.91 16.57
N TRP A 717 8.91 21.74 16.35
CA TRP A 717 9.26 21.27 15.00
C TRP A 717 8.03 21.04 14.11
N ARG A 718 6.95 20.49 14.66
CA ARG A 718 5.69 20.31 13.94
C ARG A 718 5.11 21.65 13.48
N SER A 719 5.11 22.65 14.35
CA SER A 719 4.69 24.02 14.01
C SER A 719 5.67 24.69 13.05
N PHE A 720 6.96 24.39 13.16
CA PHE A 720 8.00 24.94 12.29
C PHE A 720 7.85 24.44 10.84
N TYR A 721 7.56 23.14 10.67
CA TYR A 721 7.38 22.48 9.37
C TYR A 721 5.92 22.37 8.90
N GLU A 722 4.99 23.04 9.58
CA GLU A 722 3.59 22.95 9.20
C GLU A 722 3.38 23.46 7.75
N PRO A 723 2.71 22.69 6.87
CA PRO A 723 2.56 23.10 5.46
C PRO A 723 1.65 24.32 5.25
N SER A 724 0.88 24.69 6.28
CA SER A 724 -0.01 25.83 6.29
C SER A 724 0.76 27.16 6.21
N GLU A 725 0.08 28.25 5.88
CA GLU A 725 0.69 29.59 5.90
C GLU A 725 1.16 30.02 7.30
N PHE A 726 0.73 29.30 8.34
CA PHE A 726 1.13 29.49 9.72
C PHE A 726 2.43 28.75 10.09
N GLY A 727 2.95 27.90 9.20
CA GLY A 727 4.24 27.25 9.38
C GLY A 727 5.39 28.25 9.39
N VAL A 728 6.14 28.30 10.51
CA VAL A 728 7.17 29.32 10.73
C VAL A 728 8.26 29.27 9.64
N LEU A 729 8.69 28.08 9.22
CA LEU A 729 9.72 27.94 8.19
C LEU A 729 9.25 28.45 6.83
N LYS A 730 8.04 28.06 6.39
CA LYS A 730 7.46 28.49 5.11
C LYS A 730 7.24 30.01 5.10
N ALA A 731 6.74 30.57 6.21
CA ALA A 731 6.53 32.00 6.38
C ALA A 731 7.85 32.81 6.32
N VAL A 732 8.95 32.25 6.81
CA VAL A 732 10.29 32.87 6.70
C VAL A 732 10.87 32.67 5.30
N LEU A 733 10.80 31.46 4.72
CA LEU A 733 11.33 31.15 3.39
C LEU A 733 10.66 31.95 2.29
N MET A 734 9.34 32.17 2.36
CA MET A 734 8.60 33.02 1.43
C MET A 734 9.10 34.48 1.42
N LYS A 735 9.83 34.91 2.46
CA LYS A 735 10.45 36.24 2.53
C LYS A 735 11.91 36.26 2.07
N VAL A 736 12.52 35.10 1.81
CA VAL A 736 13.90 35.00 1.34
C VAL A 736 13.90 34.92 -0.20
N PRO A 737 14.63 35.81 -0.90
CA PRO A 737 14.77 35.72 -2.35
C PRO A 737 15.42 34.39 -2.77
N ALA A 738 14.99 33.81 -3.89
CA ALA A 738 15.48 32.51 -4.39
C ALA A 738 17.02 32.42 -4.47
N ILE A 739 17.71 33.54 -4.71
CA ILE A 739 19.17 33.62 -4.77
C ILE A 739 19.85 33.29 -3.42
N GLY A 740 19.18 33.60 -2.30
CA GLY A 740 19.67 33.28 -0.96
C GLY A 740 19.56 31.79 -0.63
N ILE A 741 18.49 31.14 -1.11
CA ILE A 741 18.28 29.70 -0.94
C ILE A 741 19.30 28.91 -1.79
N ILE A 742 19.55 29.35 -3.02
CA ILE A 742 20.56 28.77 -3.91
C ILE A 742 21.97 28.90 -3.30
N GLY A 743 22.30 30.04 -2.68
CA GLY A 743 23.59 30.23 -2.01
C GLY A 743 23.81 29.29 -0.82
N VAL A 744 22.77 29.03 -0.03
CA VAL A 744 22.85 28.09 1.12
C VAL A 744 22.93 26.64 0.64
N ALA A 745 22.19 26.27 -0.41
CA ALA A 745 22.26 24.93 -0.99
C ALA A 745 23.65 24.64 -1.56
N LEU A 746 24.26 25.59 -2.27
CA LEU A 746 25.63 25.46 -2.78
C LEU A 746 26.66 25.33 -1.64
N LEU A 747 26.44 25.98 -0.49
CA LEU A 747 27.32 25.87 0.68
C LEU A 747 27.20 24.56 1.45
N LEU A 748 26.07 23.86 1.37
CA LEU A 748 25.81 22.61 2.12
C LEU A 748 26.10 21.34 1.30
N PHE A 749 26.14 21.44 -0.03
CA PHE A 749 26.33 20.31 -0.96
C PHE A 749 27.63 20.37 -1.78
N MET A 750 28.51 21.34 -1.49
CA MET A 750 29.95 21.28 -1.78
C MET A 750 30.67 20.61 -0.61
#